data_AF-A0AA88XHB7-F1
#
_entry.id   AF-A0AA88XHB7-F1
#
_cell.length_a   1.000
_cell.length_b   1.000
_cell.length_c   1.000
_cell.angle_alpha   90.00
_cell.angle_beta   90.00
_cell.angle_gamma   90.00
#
_symmetry.space_group_name_H-M   'P 1'
#
loop_
_entity.id
_entity.type
_entity.pdbx_description
1 polymer ?
#
loop_
_entity_poly.entity_id
_entity_poly.type
_entity_poly.pdbx_seq_one_letter_code
_entity_poly.pdbx_strand_id
1 'polypeptide(L)'
;MAEINGSAGLQEVFRGVPPTSPSSQPLVVMEFAVGAKRPAIEWMISRLQMSRAKGGAELDVTAMVMHHKQQTVLYIGGNTERLLVGADMMDLHKRYRDGYYREFSVQDVENFEGSDDLDSFLTMAEKQKVIYHEMEVIRAGDDDAHIPGYDKIKLYPGKSILKKYLSRHIISKVYPLHDEEQLKKLGAEWYQLKHFFKPQPINWIQHYFGEKLALYFAFLGYYTIALIPPAFIGIIYFITSWQSMYREAVFAVFNLIWATIFLEVWKRYCSELTFRWGTVDMVSSRFDEPRANYYGTVGKNPVTGKPEPVYPKYKRSLRFYGVTVPVVGFCLMVAFYVMLGYFYLQEMADELYKKDKSWLNFGVLYVPTAIYAIVIGIVNTIYRSVAKKLNDWENHRLQVSYDNHLIVKLILFDFVNCFISLFYVAFYLQDMTILRSHLAALLITQQVIGQVKEAMVPFVFLRRRKQQVKVMLEKSQALSKVEFFNGEVNEEVRNQANLESEMDEYEGTMDDYLEMFLQFGYVFLFSSAFPLAAVWALLNNVTEIRSDAFKMCRVFRRPFAESAANIGAWQATFELISVIAVMTNCALIAMNPEVKKLLPSDLSAVNIVIVFVAVEHIILAIKVAVAYCIPDTPKWVEIELAKIAYKSKQALQHKRLEAAKTNHKKLQDMISHVTSRAKEEKI
;
A
#
# COMPACT_ATOMS: atom_id res chain seq x y z
N MET A 1 -32.87 -3.87 33.42
CA MET A 1 -31.78 -4.26 34.34
C MET A 1 -31.51 -5.74 34.15
N ALA A 2 -30.80 -6.09 33.08
CA ALA A 2 -30.26 -7.44 32.87
C ALA A 2 -28.83 -7.44 33.39
N GLU A 3 -28.47 -8.50 34.12
CA GLU A 3 -27.22 -8.69 34.86
C GLU A 3 -25.97 -8.16 34.13
N ILE A 4 -25.40 -7.08 34.67
CA ILE A 4 -24.05 -6.64 34.33
C ILE A 4 -23.12 -7.65 35.01
N ASN A 5 -22.68 -8.63 34.22
CA ASN A 5 -21.84 -9.74 34.65
C ASN A 5 -20.48 -9.29 35.22
N GLY A 6 -20.40 -9.31 36.55
CA GLY A 6 -19.30 -9.84 37.37
C GLY A 6 -17.85 -9.61 36.89
N SER A 7 -17.21 -8.62 37.51
CA SER A 7 -15.77 -8.38 37.48
C SER A 7 -14.90 -9.53 38.01
N ALA A 8 -15.49 -10.48 38.76
CA ALA A 8 -14.80 -11.57 39.43
C ALA A 8 -13.99 -12.52 38.50
N GLY A 9 -14.53 -12.94 37.35
CA GLY A 9 -13.85 -13.92 36.49
C GLY A 9 -12.70 -13.37 35.61
N LEU A 10 -12.73 -12.09 35.22
CA LEU A 10 -11.61 -11.47 34.50
C LEU A 10 -10.44 -11.27 35.48
N GLN A 11 -10.74 -10.90 36.73
CA GLN A 11 -9.74 -10.91 37.81
C GLN A 11 -9.12 -12.29 38.02
N GLU A 12 -9.85 -13.40 37.84
CA GLU A 12 -9.29 -14.75 37.92
C GLU A 12 -8.28 -15.07 36.81
N VAL A 13 -8.51 -14.60 35.57
CA VAL A 13 -7.52 -14.72 34.48
C VAL A 13 -6.21 -14.01 34.85
N PHE A 14 -6.30 -12.88 35.57
CA PHE A 14 -5.14 -12.10 35.99
C PHE A 14 -4.53 -12.54 37.34
N ARG A 15 -5.20 -13.37 38.15
CA ARG A 15 -4.73 -13.80 39.48
C ARG A 15 -3.47 -14.68 39.47
N GLY A 16 -3.08 -15.23 38.31
CA GLY A 16 -1.89 -16.07 38.15
C GLY A 16 -0.70 -15.38 37.46
N VAL A 17 -0.84 -14.11 37.06
CA VAL A 17 0.19 -13.37 36.32
C VAL A 17 0.66 -12.23 37.22
N PRO A 18 1.97 -12.11 37.53
CA PRO A 18 2.46 -10.97 38.30
C PRO A 18 2.02 -9.67 37.60
N PRO A 19 1.65 -8.62 38.35
CA PRO A 19 1.34 -7.33 37.74
C PRO A 19 2.50 -6.97 36.81
N THR A 20 2.16 -6.67 35.55
CA THR A 20 3.09 -6.19 34.53
C THR A 20 4.04 -5.19 35.16
N SER A 21 5.34 -5.30 34.88
CA SER A 21 6.31 -4.30 35.33
C SER A 21 5.76 -2.91 34.98
N PRO A 22 5.70 -1.96 35.93
CA PRO A 22 5.14 -0.62 35.70
C PRO A 22 5.85 0.21 34.62
N SER A 23 6.82 -0.38 33.90
CA SER A 23 7.64 0.22 32.85
C SER A 23 7.20 -0.06 31.41
N SER A 24 6.28 -1.01 31.13
CA SER A 24 5.92 -1.34 29.74
C SER A 24 4.89 -0.34 29.18
N GLN A 25 5.34 0.63 28.38
CA GLN A 25 4.45 1.55 27.67
C GLN A 25 3.54 0.77 26.69
N PRO A 26 2.22 1.01 26.66
CA PRO A 26 1.35 0.38 25.68
C PRO A 26 1.62 0.93 24.29
N LEU A 27 1.75 0.04 23.32
CA LEU A 27 2.14 0.39 21.94
C LEU A 27 1.03 0.11 20.94
N VAL A 28 0.17 -0.88 21.22
CA VAL A 28 -0.93 -1.34 20.37
C VAL A 28 -2.22 -1.42 21.19
N VAL A 29 -3.33 -1.03 20.57
CA VAL A 29 -4.67 -1.13 21.16
C VAL A 29 -5.50 -2.14 20.38
N MET A 30 -6.22 -3.00 21.10
CA MET A 30 -7.19 -3.95 20.55
C MET A 30 -8.57 -3.69 21.16
N GLU A 31 -9.57 -3.53 20.30
CA GLU A 31 -10.96 -3.30 20.70
C GLU A 31 -11.86 -4.46 20.30
N PHE A 32 -12.60 -5.01 21.27
CA PHE A 32 -13.63 -5.99 20.98
C PHE A 32 -14.92 -5.34 20.50
N ALA A 33 -15.66 -6.03 19.64
CA ALA A 33 -16.98 -5.59 19.21
C ALA A 33 -17.96 -5.52 20.38
N VAL A 34 -18.94 -4.63 20.30
CA VAL A 34 -20.02 -4.53 21.29
C VAL A 34 -20.75 -5.88 21.35
N GLY A 35 -20.85 -6.47 22.55
CA GLY A 35 -21.48 -7.79 22.73
C GLY A 35 -20.59 -8.99 22.42
N ALA A 36 -19.27 -8.80 22.27
CA ALA A 36 -18.32 -9.91 22.23
C ALA A 36 -18.45 -10.78 23.49
N LYS A 37 -18.54 -12.10 23.30
CA LYS A 37 -18.74 -13.04 24.42
C LYS A 37 -17.51 -13.11 25.32
N ARG A 38 -17.75 -13.06 26.62
CA ARG A 38 -16.71 -13.09 27.67
C ARG A 38 -15.68 -14.24 27.52
N PRO A 39 -16.06 -15.52 27.31
CA PRO A 39 -15.09 -16.59 27.14
C PRO A 39 -14.12 -16.36 25.96
N ALA A 40 -14.57 -15.71 24.89
CA ALA A 40 -13.72 -15.38 23.76
C ALA A 40 -12.70 -14.28 24.09
N ILE A 41 -13.06 -13.33 24.94
CA ILE A 41 -12.19 -12.23 25.41
C ILE A 41 -11.12 -12.80 26.34
N GLU A 42 -11.53 -13.55 27.36
CA GLU A 42 -10.63 -14.18 28.34
C GLU A 42 -9.65 -15.13 27.67
N TRP A 43 -10.11 -15.91 26.68
CA TRP A 43 -9.24 -16.79 25.91
C TRP A 43 -8.19 -16.02 25.11
N MET A 44 -8.56 -14.91 24.45
CA MET A 44 -7.61 -14.07 23.71
C MET A 44 -6.56 -13.47 24.65
N ILE A 45 -6.97 -12.91 25.79
CA ILE A 45 -6.05 -12.37 26.81
C ILE A 45 -5.07 -13.46 27.26
N SER A 46 -5.59 -14.65 27.59
CA SER A 46 -4.75 -15.78 28.02
C SER A 46 -3.72 -16.17 26.97
N ARG A 47 -4.10 -16.16 25.68
CA ARG A 47 -3.18 -16.48 24.57
C ARG A 47 -2.11 -15.41 24.37
N LEU A 48 -2.44 -14.14 24.57
CA LEU A 48 -1.48 -13.05 24.45
C LEU A 48 -0.42 -13.07 25.57
N GLN A 49 -0.83 -13.36 26.81
CA GLN A 49 0.06 -13.36 27.98
C GLN A 49 0.84 -14.67 28.16
N MET A 50 0.30 -15.80 27.68
CA MET A 50 0.91 -17.12 27.83
C MET A 50 2.30 -17.17 27.20
N SER A 51 3.22 -17.92 27.82
CA SER A 51 4.59 -18.06 27.33
C SER A 51 4.64 -18.72 25.94
N ARG A 52 5.67 -18.36 25.18
CA ARG A 52 5.86 -18.91 23.82
C ARG A 52 5.98 -20.44 23.79
N ALA A 53 6.60 -21.02 24.82
CA ALA A 53 6.75 -22.48 24.98
C ALA A 53 5.38 -23.21 25.03
N LYS A 54 4.32 -22.52 25.47
CA LYS A 54 2.95 -23.05 25.52
C LYS A 54 2.08 -22.59 24.34
N GLY A 55 2.68 -21.93 23.35
CA GLY A 55 1.99 -21.43 22.16
C GLY A 55 1.30 -20.08 22.33
N GLY A 56 1.67 -19.28 23.34
CA GLY A 56 1.25 -17.88 23.48
C GLY A 56 2.27 -16.87 22.93
N ALA A 57 2.02 -15.58 23.17
CA ALA A 57 2.87 -14.48 22.68
C ALA A 57 3.78 -13.84 23.74
N GLU A 58 3.54 -14.09 25.04
CA GLU A 58 4.30 -13.50 26.16
C GLU A 58 4.35 -11.96 26.09
N LEU A 59 3.21 -11.34 25.81
CA LEU A 59 3.05 -9.89 25.73
C LEU A 59 2.43 -9.32 27.01
N ASP A 60 2.77 -8.07 27.30
CA ASP A 60 2.16 -7.33 28.39
C ASP A 60 0.77 -6.86 27.95
N VAL A 61 -0.26 -7.26 28.68
CA VAL A 61 -1.67 -6.95 28.32
C VAL A 61 -2.37 -6.35 29.52
N THR A 62 -2.91 -5.15 29.35
CA THR A 62 -3.78 -4.49 30.32
C THR A 62 -5.20 -4.44 29.77
N ALA A 63 -6.17 -5.01 30.48
CA ALA A 63 -7.58 -5.02 30.07
C ALA A 63 -8.39 -3.96 30.80
N MET A 64 -9.23 -3.24 30.04
CA MET A 64 -10.14 -2.21 30.53
C MET A 64 -11.54 -2.43 29.95
N VAL A 65 -12.57 -2.28 30.78
CA VAL A 65 -13.96 -2.23 30.30
C VAL A 65 -14.46 -0.79 30.29
N MET A 66 -14.86 -0.34 29.10
CA MET A 66 -15.49 0.96 28.88
C MET A 66 -17.00 0.83 29.01
N HIS A 67 -17.54 1.01 30.22
CA HIS A 67 -18.97 0.85 30.48
C HIS A 67 -19.87 1.72 29.58
N HIS A 68 -19.41 2.92 29.19
CA HIS A 68 -20.15 3.82 28.30
C HIS A 68 -20.24 3.32 26.85
N LYS A 69 -19.22 2.60 26.36
CA LYS A 69 -19.20 1.97 25.02
C LYS A 69 -19.68 0.52 25.04
N GLN A 70 -19.82 -0.09 26.22
CA GLN A 70 -20.07 -1.53 26.41
C GLN A 70 -19.04 -2.40 25.65
N GLN A 71 -17.78 -1.96 25.69
CA GLN A 71 -16.67 -2.59 24.99
C GLN A 71 -15.51 -2.88 25.93
N THR A 72 -14.81 -3.97 25.65
CA THR A 72 -13.53 -4.30 26.28
C THR A 72 -12.40 -3.84 25.37
N VAL A 73 -11.45 -3.14 25.94
CA VAL A 73 -10.26 -2.61 25.25
C VAL A 73 -9.03 -3.19 25.92
N LEU A 74 -8.10 -3.70 25.11
CA LEU A 74 -6.80 -4.19 25.56
C LEU A 74 -5.72 -3.21 25.13
N TYR A 75 -4.85 -2.87 26.07
CA TYR A 75 -3.60 -2.15 25.83
C TYR A 75 -2.46 -3.17 25.86
N ILE A 76 -1.72 -3.25 24.77
CA ILE A 76 -0.73 -4.29 24.53
C ILE A 76 0.65 -3.63 24.41
N GLY A 77 1.60 -4.13 25.18
CA GLY A 77 3.00 -3.75 25.17
C GLY A 77 3.91 -5.00 25.24
N GLY A 78 5.18 -4.76 25.46
CA GLY A 78 6.15 -5.82 25.73
C GLY A 78 7.43 -5.21 26.28
N ASN A 79 8.11 -5.95 27.15
CA ASN A 79 9.43 -5.57 27.62
C ASN A 79 10.48 -5.60 26.49
N THR A 80 11.59 -4.88 26.69
CA THR A 80 12.64 -4.73 25.66
C THR A 80 13.21 -6.08 25.23
N GLU A 81 13.48 -7.00 26.16
CA GLU A 81 13.97 -8.35 25.86
C GLU A 81 13.03 -9.11 24.92
N ARG A 82 11.73 -9.14 25.23
CA ARG A 82 10.73 -9.85 24.43
C ARG A 82 10.59 -9.27 23.03
N LEU A 83 10.66 -7.94 22.92
CA LEU A 83 10.59 -7.24 21.65
C LEU A 83 11.83 -7.50 20.79
N LEU A 84 13.03 -7.58 21.38
CA LEU A 84 14.25 -7.97 20.66
C LEU A 84 14.18 -9.42 20.18
N VAL A 85 13.74 -10.35 21.03
CA VAL A 85 13.53 -11.76 20.62
C VAL A 85 12.48 -11.86 19.51
N GLY A 86 11.41 -11.05 19.58
CA GLY A 86 10.41 -10.99 18.52
C GLY A 86 10.94 -10.40 17.22
N ALA A 87 11.83 -9.39 17.29
CA ALA A 87 12.49 -8.79 16.15
C ALA A 87 13.42 -9.78 15.42
N ASP A 88 14.16 -10.60 16.17
CA ASP A 88 15.02 -11.67 15.63
C ASP A 88 14.17 -12.71 14.89
N MET A 89 13.09 -13.19 15.51
CA MET A 89 12.24 -14.23 14.91
C MET A 89 11.39 -13.77 13.71
N MET A 90 11.22 -12.46 13.53
CA MET A 90 10.57 -11.91 12.33
C MET A 90 11.58 -11.52 11.25
N ASP A 91 12.86 -11.86 11.42
CA ASP A 91 13.97 -11.55 10.53
C ASP A 91 14.08 -10.04 10.24
N LEU A 92 13.90 -9.20 11.27
CA LEU A 92 13.97 -7.75 11.12
C LEU A 92 15.36 -7.35 10.66
N HIS A 93 15.48 -6.48 9.66
CA HIS A 93 16.78 -6.02 9.19
C HIS A 93 17.21 -4.75 9.93
N LYS A 94 18.42 -4.75 10.48
CA LYS A 94 19.00 -3.60 11.20
C LYS A 94 20.39 -3.28 10.67
N ARG A 95 20.83 -2.05 10.88
CA ARG A 95 22.15 -1.59 10.43
C ARG A 95 23.23 -2.05 11.38
N TYR A 96 24.23 -2.72 10.84
CA TYR A 96 25.42 -3.19 11.53
C TYR A 96 26.45 -2.07 11.63
N ARG A 97 27.37 -2.12 12.61
CA ARG A 97 28.41 -1.08 12.84
C ARG A 97 29.37 -0.86 11.66
N ASP A 98 29.43 -1.81 10.71
CA ASP A 98 30.16 -1.65 9.45
C ASP A 98 29.36 -0.89 8.37
N GLY A 99 28.17 -0.38 8.73
CA GLY A 99 27.29 0.45 7.92
C GLY A 99 26.28 -0.33 7.06
N TYR A 100 26.29 -1.67 7.09
CA TYR A 100 25.45 -2.52 6.24
C TYR A 100 24.22 -3.07 6.97
N TYR A 101 23.11 -3.23 6.26
CA TYR A 101 21.92 -3.89 6.81
C TYR A 101 22.10 -5.41 6.83
N ARG A 102 21.70 -6.03 7.94
CA ARG A 102 21.71 -7.48 8.15
C ARG A 102 20.47 -7.90 8.91
N GLU A 103 20.07 -9.15 8.75
CA GLU A 103 19.08 -9.80 9.62
C GLU A 103 19.54 -9.64 11.07
N PHE A 104 18.66 -9.11 11.91
CA PHE A 104 18.91 -8.90 13.31
C PHE A 104 18.93 -10.24 14.04
N SER A 105 19.99 -10.49 14.82
CA SER A 105 19.99 -11.57 15.79
C SER A 105 20.32 -11.06 17.19
N VAL A 106 19.63 -11.61 18.17
CA VAL A 106 19.92 -11.35 19.59
C VAL A 106 21.33 -11.83 19.94
N GLN A 107 21.85 -12.86 19.26
CA GLN A 107 23.17 -13.43 19.55
C GLN A 107 24.33 -12.47 19.25
N ASP A 108 24.14 -11.54 18.31
CA ASP A 108 25.19 -10.60 17.89
C ASP A 108 24.73 -9.14 17.96
N VAL A 109 23.77 -8.84 18.86
CA VAL A 109 23.18 -7.51 19.07
C VAL A 109 24.21 -6.39 19.25
N GLU A 110 25.33 -6.68 19.91
CA GLU A 110 26.41 -5.71 20.19
C GLU A 110 27.04 -5.12 18.91
N ASN A 111 26.95 -5.85 17.80
CA ASN A 111 27.53 -5.44 16.53
C ASN A 111 26.60 -4.55 15.69
N PHE A 112 25.37 -4.30 16.14
CA PHE A 112 24.44 -3.40 15.47
C PHE A 112 24.64 -1.94 15.90
N GLU A 113 24.40 -1.00 14.99
CA GLU A 113 24.41 0.43 15.30
C GLU A 113 23.27 0.75 16.28
N GLY A 114 23.57 1.54 17.32
CA GLY A 114 22.58 1.91 18.35
C GLY A 114 22.35 0.83 19.40
N SER A 115 23.14 -0.25 19.43
CA SER A 115 23.05 -1.29 20.47
C SER A 115 23.45 -0.82 21.87
N ASP A 116 24.03 0.37 21.99
CA ASP A 116 24.47 0.95 23.26
C ASP A 116 23.28 1.33 24.17
N ASP A 117 22.11 1.58 23.59
CA ASP A 117 20.84 1.78 24.28
C ASP A 117 19.76 0.86 23.69
N LEU A 118 19.56 -0.30 24.35
CA LEU A 118 18.61 -1.32 23.90
C LEU A 118 17.15 -0.86 23.93
N ASP A 119 16.81 0.12 24.77
CA ASP A 119 15.44 0.62 24.88
C ASP A 119 15.06 1.49 23.67
N SER A 120 16.02 2.23 23.10
CA SER A 120 15.83 3.02 21.87
C SER A 120 16.28 2.32 20.60
N PHE A 121 16.94 1.16 20.69
CA PHE A 121 17.43 0.39 19.54
C PHE A 121 16.34 0.07 18.52
N LEU A 122 15.17 -0.39 19.00
CA LEU A 122 13.99 -0.57 18.16
C LEU A 122 13.18 0.72 18.12
N THR A 123 12.90 1.21 16.91
CA THR A 123 11.98 2.33 16.70
C THR A 123 10.57 1.96 17.15
N MET A 124 9.74 2.98 17.43
CA MET A 124 8.35 2.75 17.80
C MET A 124 7.58 1.94 16.74
N ALA A 125 7.83 2.23 15.46
CA ALA A 125 7.22 1.50 14.35
C ALA A 125 7.64 0.01 14.34
N GLU A 126 8.93 -0.27 14.57
CA GLU A 126 9.45 -1.64 14.68
C GLU A 126 8.85 -2.36 15.88
N LYS A 127 8.79 -1.74 17.07
CA LYS A 127 8.19 -2.35 18.27
C LYS A 127 6.71 -2.71 18.05
N GLN A 128 5.94 -1.81 17.44
CA GLN A 128 4.53 -2.05 17.11
C GLN A 128 4.35 -3.15 16.06
N LYS A 129 5.25 -3.20 15.07
CA LYS A 129 5.27 -4.24 14.05
C LYS A 129 5.60 -5.60 14.65
N VAL A 130 6.57 -5.68 15.57
CA VAL A 130 6.90 -6.90 16.32
C VAL A 130 5.69 -7.37 17.13
N ILE A 131 5.05 -6.49 17.89
CA ILE A 131 3.85 -6.85 18.68
C ILE A 131 2.76 -7.40 17.77
N TYR A 132 2.46 -6.70 16.67
CA TYR A 132 1.44 -7.15 15.73
C TYR A 132 1.80 -8.51 15.11
N HIS A 133 3.06 -8.72 14.75
CA HIS A 133 3.55 -10.00 14.25
C HIS A 133 3.37 -11.12 15.28
N GLU A 134 3.76 -10.90 16.54
CA GLU A 134 3.62 -11.88 17.61
C GLU A 134 2.14 -12.22 17.89
N MET A 135 1.25 -11.23 17.85
CA MET A 135 -0.19 -11.45 17.93
C MET A 135 -0.72 -12.25 16.72
N GLU A 136 -0.21 -11.97 15.52
CA GLU A 136 -0.56 -12.73 14.31
C GLU A 136 -0.05 -14.16 14.35
N VAL A 137 1.09 -14.44 15.01
CA VAL A 137 1.78 -15.74 15.14
C VAL A 137 1.10 -16.68 16.13
N ILE A 138 0.17 -16.22 16.97
CA ILE A 138 -0.63 -17.10 17.83
C ILE A 138 -1.49 -18.05 16.97
N ARG A 139 -1.29 -19.37 17.14
CA ARG A 139 -1.96 -20.43 16.37
C ARG A 139 -2.92 -21.22 17.27
N ALA A 140 -4.01 -21.69 16.67
CA ALA A 140 -4.88 -22.70 17.27
C ALA A 140 -4.13 -24.04 17.37
N GLY A 141 -4.17 -24.67 18.55
CA GLY A 141 -3.65 -26.02 18.79
C GLY A 141 -4.62 -27.12 18.35
N ASP A 142 -4.27 -28.37 18.63
CA ASP A 142 -5.11 -29.53 18.30
C ASP A 142 -6.41 -29.57 19.12
N ASP A 143 -6.38 -29.06 20.35
CA ASP A 143 -7.54 -29.00 21.24
C ASP A 143 -8.48 -27.82 20.94
N ASP A 144 -8.05 -26.87 20.10
CA ASP A 144 -8.81 -25.65 19.79
C ASP A 144 -9.75 -25.85 18.60
N ALA A 145 -10.85 -26.57 18.79
CA ALA A 145 -11.80 -26.85 17.71
C ALA A 145 -12.63 -25.62 17.29
N HIS A 146 -12.86 -24.67 18.19
CA HIS A 146 -13.72 -23.50 18.00
C HIS A 146 -13.30 -22.33 18.90
N ILE A 147 -13.74 -21.12 18.56
CA ILE A 147 -13.59 -19.96 19.46
C ILE A 147 -14.53 -20.13 20.66
N PRO A 148 -14.05 -20.04 21.91
CA PRO A 148 -14.90 -20.18 23.10
C PRO A 148 -16.10 -19.25 23.11
N GLY A 149 -17.28 -19.80 23.38
CA GLY A 149 -18.56 -19.08 23.29
C GLY A 149 -19.12 -18.95 21.87
N TYR A 150 -18.37 -19.28 20.83
CA TYR A 150 -18.81 -19.22 19.43
C TYR A 150 -18.63 -20.57 18.72
N ASP A 151 -19.44 -21.55 19.10
CA ASP A 151 -19.29 -22.95 18.65
C ASP A 151 -19.39 -23.15 17.13
N LYS A 152 -20.09 -22.24 16.44
CA LYS A 152 -20.21 -22.24 14.97
C LYS A 152 -18.92 -21.78 14.27
N ILE A 153 -18.00 -21.14 14.98
CA ILE A 153 -16.77 -20.59 14.44
C ILE A 153 -15.64 -21.59 14.65
N LYS A 154 -15.55 -22.55 13.73
CA LYS A 154 -14.51 -23.59 13.74
C LYS A 154 -13.11 -23.02 13.51
N LEU A 155 -12.16 -23.58 14.24
CA LEU A 155 -10.72 -23.44 14.09
C LEU A 155 -10.13 -24.77 13.65
N TYR A 156 -8.96 -24.71 13.02
CA TYR A 156 -8.18 -25.90 12.67
C TYR A 156 -6.74 -25.71 13.16
N PRO A 157 -6.01 -26.79 13.44
CA PRO A 157 -4.64 -26.70 13.95
C PRO A 157 -3.76 -25.87 13.02
N GLY A 158 -3.03 -24.91 13.60
CA GLY A 158 -2.18 -23.99 12.84
C GLY A 158 -2.91 -22.78 12.23
N LYS A 159 -4.21 -22.56 12.48
CA LYS A 159 -4.89 -21.32 12.05
C LYS A 159 -4.52 -20.16 12.98
N SER A 160 -4.17 -19.00 12.43
CA SER A 160 -4.01 -17.76 13.20
C SER A 160 -5.33 -17.38 13.89
N ILE A 161 -5.27 -17.25 15.22
CA ILE A 161 -6.42 -16.93 16.07
C ILE A 161 -6.87 -15.48 15.81
N LEU A 162 -5.93 -14.53 15.80
CA LEU A 162 -6.20 -13.12 15.56
C LEU A 162 -6.93 -12.90 14.22
N LYS A 163 -6.40 -13.47 13.13
CA LYS A 163 -7.00 -13.36 11.79
C LYS A 163 -8.43 -13.90 11.76
N LYS A 164 -8.72 -14.94 12.56
CA LYS A 164 -10.09 -15.48 12.65
C LYS A 164 -11.04 -14.53 13.39
N TYR A 165 -10.60 -13.94 14.50
CA TYR A 165 -11.38 -12.96 15.25
C TYR A 165 -11.74 -11.74 14.41
N LEU A 166 -10.78 -11.21 13.64
CA LEU A 166 -10.97 -10.09 12.73
C LEU A 166 -11.96 -10.44 11.61
N SER A 167 -11.80 -11.61 10.95
CA SER A 167 -12.69 -12.05 9.86
C SER A 167 -14.16 -12.26 10.28
N ARG A 168 -14.41 -12.38 11.59
CA ARG A 168 -15.75 -12.60 12.17
C ARG A 168 -16.26 -11.39 12.93
N HIS A 169 -15.55 -10.27 12.90
CA HIS A 169 -15.88 -9.04 13.63
C HIS A 169 -16.10 -9.26 15.13
N ILE A 170 -15.36 -10.20 15.74
CA ILE A 170 -15.33 -10.36 17.21
C ILE A 170 -14.40 -9.29 17.80
N ILE A 171 -13.24 -9.10 17.16
CA ILE A 171 -12.42 -7.91 17.32
C ILE A 171 -12.90 -6.89 16.29
N SER A 172 -13.18 -5.68 16.76
CA SER A 172 -13.60 -4.55 15.94
C SER A 172 -12.39 -3.91 15.26
N LYS A 173 -11.36 -3.60 16.05
CA LYS A 173 -10.18 -2.85 15.59
C LYS A 173 -8.92 -3.33 16.31
N VAL A 174 -7.79 -3.28 15.60
CA VAL A 174 -6.44 -3.38 16.17
C VAL A 174 -5.62 -2.29 15.51
N TYR A 175 -4.99 -1.43 16.29
CA TYR A 175 -4.23 -0.30 15.75
C TYR A 175 -3.05 0.08 16.64
N PRO A 176 -1.93 0.53 16.05
CA PRO A 176 -0.81 1.09 16.80
C PRO A 176 -1.13 2.52 17.27
N LEU A 177 -0.63 2.90 18.45
CA LEU A 177 -0.75 4.27 18.95
C LEU A 177 0.24 5.22 18.25
N HIS A 178 -0.15 6.47 18.07
CA HIS A 178 0.80 7.52 17.70
C HIS A 178 1.77 7.83 18.85
N ASP A 179 3.00 8.19 18.50
CA ASP A 179 3.84 9.01 19.38
C ASP A 179 3.60 10.48 19.01
N GLU A 180 2.91 11.22 19.88
CA GLU A 180 2.52 12.61 19.62
C GLU A 180 3.72 13.56 19.49
N GLU A 181 4.80 13.32 20.24
CA GLU A 181 5.98 14.17 20.23
C GLU A 181 6.76 14.01 18.92
N GLN A 182 7.05 12.76 18.55
CA GLN A 182 7.72 12.45 17.28
C GLN A 182 6.87 12.91 16.08
N LEU A 183 5.55 12.71 16.13
CA LEU A 183 4.64 13.14 15.06
C LEU A 183 4.59 14.66 14.93
N LYS A 184 4.67 15.40 16.04
CA LYS A 184 4.71 16.86 16.03
C LYS A 184 6.03 17.36 15.41
N LYS A 185 7.16 16.73 15.72
CA LYS A 185 8.47 17.04 15.11
C LYS A 185 8.46 16.74 13.61
N LEU A 186 8.00 15.55 13.21
CA LEU A 186 7.88 15.15 11.82
C LEU A 186 6.94 16.08 11.04
N GLY A 187 5.74 16.34 11.58
CA GLY A 187 4.77 17.24 10.96
C GLY A 187 5.27 18.67 10.82
N ALA A 188 6.13 19.13 11.75
CA ALA A 188 6.72 20.45 11.68
C ALA A 188 7.68 20.63 10.51
N GLU A 189 8.50 19.62 10.18
CA GLU A 189 9.40 19.65 9.02
C GLU A 189 8.71 19.26 7.70
N TRP A 190 7.60 18.54 7.75
CA TRP A 190 7.02 17.89 6.57
C TRP A 190 5.89 18.67 5.87
N TYR A 191 4.85 19.10 6.60
CA TYR A 191 3.65 19.72 5.99
C TYR A 191 3.49 21.21 6.29
N GLN A 192 4.33 21.82 7.13
CA GLN A 192 4.21 23.25 7.46
C GLN A 192 4.52 24.13 6.24
N LEU A 193 3.70 25.16 6.01
CA LEU A 193 3.80 26.07 4.86
C LEU A 193 5.18 26.76 4.73
N LYS A 194 5.88 27.02 5.85
CA LYS A 194 7.25 27.57 5.83
C LYS A 194 8.30 26.65 5.18
N HIS A 195 7.96 25.38 4.94
CA HIS A 195 8.83 24.37 4.35
C HIS A 195 8.29 23.86 3.01
N PHE A 196 7.45 24.66 2.34
CA PHE A 196 6.79 24.30 1.09
C PHE A 196 7.74 23.81 -0.01
N PHE A 197 8.92 24.42 -0.14
CA PHE A 197 9.95 24.03 -1.12
C PHE A 197 11.08 23.15 -0.56
N LYS A 198 11.02 22.77 0.73
CA LYS A 198 12.02 21.85 1.29
C LYS A 198 11.82 20.43 0.74
N PRO A 199 12.92 19.67 0.54
CA PRO A 199 12.83 18.26 0.20
C PRO A 199 12.10 17.49 1.32
N GLN A 200 11.42 16.42 0.94
CA GLN A 200 10.66 15.60 1.89
C GLN A 200 11.59 14.81 2.82
N PRO A 201 11.28 14.70 4.13
CA PRO A 201 12.08 13.94 5.08
C PRO A 201 11.78 12.42 5.00
N ILE A 202 12.08 11.80 3.85
CA ILE A 202 11.71 10.40 3.54
C ILE A 202 12.17 9.41 4.62
N ASN A 203 13.39 9.57 5.14
CA ASN A 203 13.89 8.67 6.18
C ASN A 203 13.06 8.78 7.47
N TRP A 204 12.63 9.97 7.88
CA TRP A 204 11.81 10.12 9.09
C TRP A 204 10.39 9.58 8.88
N ILE A 205 9.85 9.73 7.66
CA ILE A 205 8.57 9.11 7.28
C ILE A 205 8.70 7.58 7.37
N GLN A 206 9.79 7.01 6.86
CA GLN A 206 10.06 5.57 6.94
C GLN A 206 10.19 5.09 8.38
N HIS A 207 10.95 5.79 9.23
CA HIS A 207 11.11 5.42 10.65
C HIS A 207 9.78 5.47 11.43
N TYR A 208 8.86 6.37 11.07
CA TYR A 208 7.60 6.54 11.79
C TYR A 208 6.46 5.67 11.22
N PHE A 209 6.30 5.60 9.90
CA PHE A 209 5.16 4.94 9.24
C PHE A 209 5.52 3.65 8.51
N GLY A 210 6.79 3.30 8.37
CA GLY A 210 7.27 2.13 7.64
C GLY A 210 7.62 2.40 6.17
N GLU A 211 8.22 1.40 5.52
CA GLU A 211 8.81 1.55 4.20
C GLU A 211 7.77 1.72 3.09
N LYS A 212 6.63 1.02 3.16
CA LYS A 212 5.59 1.09 2.11
C LYS A 212 5.02 2.49 1.92
N LEU A 213 4.73 3.19 3.03
CA LEU A 213 4.25 4.57 2.97
C LEU A 213 5.38 5.54 2.58
N ALA A 214 6.60 5.31 3.06
CA ALA A 214 7.74 6.13 2.65
C ALA A 214 8.06 6.01 1.16
N LEU A 215 7.91 4.82 0.55
CA LEU A 215 8.03 4.63 -0.91
C LEU A 215 6.99 5.44 -1.68
N TYR A 216 5.76 5.52 -1.18
CA TYR A 216 4.72 6.36 -1.78
C TYR A 216 5.14 7.83 -1.84
N PHE A 217 5.53 8.40 -0.70
CA PHE A 217 5.98 9.79 -0.65
C PHE A 217 7.27 10.05 -1.43
N ALA A 218 8.19 9.07 -1.45
CA ALA A 218 9.38 9.13 -2.28
C ALA A 218 9.04 9.16 -3.77
N PHE A 219 8.09 8.32 -4.22
CA PHE A 219 7.62 8.31 -5.60
C PHE A 219 6.90 9.61 -5.96
N LEU A 220 5.98 10.08 -5.12
CA LEU A 220 5.27 11.36 -5.31
C LEU A 220 6.26 12.54 -5.42
N GLY A 221 7.27 12.58 -4.55
CA GLY A 221 8.33 13.60 -4.60
C GLY A 221 9.16 13.50 -5.88
N TYR A 222 9.56 12.30 -6.25
CA TYR A 222 10.35 12.04 -7.43
C TYR A 222 9.58 12.38 -8.72
N TYR A 223 8.30 12.01 -8.78
CA TYR A 223 7.40 12.33 -9.87
C TYR A 223 7.16 13.84 -10.01
N THR A 224 6.97 14.56 -8.89
CA THR A 224 6.89 16.04 -8.88
C THR A 224 8.13 16.67 -9.52
N ILE A 225 9.34 16.23 -9.17
CA ILE A 225 10.58 16.75 -9.78
C ILE A 225 10.65 16.37 -11.27
N ALA A 226 10.25 15.15 -11.63
CA ALA A 226 10.23 14.68 -13.01
C ALA A 226 9.24 15.45 -13.91
N LEU A 227 8.22 16.09 -13.34
CA LEU A 227 7.32 16.96 -14.09
C LEU A 227 7.91 18.35 -14.40
N ILE A 228 9.02 18.75 -13.77
CA ILE A 228 9.63 20.08 -13.99
C ILE A 228 10.09 20.26 -15.46
N PRO A 229 10.87 19.35 -16.08
CA PRO A 229 11.27 19.52 -17.48
C PRO A 229 10.09 19.62 -18.47
N PRO A 230 9.07 18.73 -18.46
CA PRO A 230 7.93 18.88 -19.36
C PRO A 230 7.08 20.11 -19.05
N ALA A 231 6.93 20.51 -17.79
CA ALA A 231 6.23 21.75 -17.41
C ALA A 231 6.95 22.99 -17.95
N PHE A 232 8.28 23.05 -17.81
CA PHE A 232 9.08 24.17 -18.30
C PHE A 232 8.98 24.32 -19.82
N ILE A 233 9.11 23.22 -20.57
CA ILE A 233 8.95 23.24 -22.03
C ILE A 233 7.51 23.62 -22.38
N GLY A 234 6.51 23.07 -21.68
CA GLY A 234 5.10 23.44 -21.87
C GLY A 234 4.83 24.94 -21.70
N ILE A 235 5.44 25.59 -20.71
CA ILE A 235 5.34 27.04 -20.49
C ILE A 235 5.98 27.82 -21.65
N ILE A 236 7.15 27.41 -22.13
CA ILE A 236 7.80 28.06 -23.28
C ILE A 236 6.87 28.03 -24.49
N TYR A 237 6.27 26.87 -24.77
CA TYR A 237 5.33 26.70 -25.90
C TYR A 237 4.12 27.62 -25.78
N PHE A 238 3.60 27.78 -24.55
CA PHE A 238 2.48 28.68 -24.28
C PHE A 238 2.84 30.15 -24.46
N ILE A 239 3.92 30.63 -23.84
CA ILE A 239 4.31 32.06 -23.85
C ILE A 239 4.69 32.52 -25.26
N THR A 240 5.50 31.73 -25.96
CA THR A 240 6.00 32.12 -27.29
C THR A 240 4.95 31.94 -28.39
N SER A 241 3.71 31.54 -28.02
CA SER A 241 2.67 31.15 -28.97
C SER A 241 3.24 30.19 -30.03
N TRP A 242 4.12 29.29 -29.59
CA TRP A 242 4.86 28.36 -30.45
C TRP A 242 4.01 27.18 -30.93
N GLN A 243 2.71 27.39 -30.98
CA GLN A 243 1.73 26.40 -31.39
C GLN A 243 1.87 26.22 -32.90
N SER A 244 2.69 25.25 -33.27
CA SER A 244 2.77 24.71 -34.62
C SER A 244 2.93 23.21 -34.50
N MET A 245 2.27 22.47 -35.38
CA MET A 245 2.17 21.02 -35.31
C MET A 245 3.52 20.30 -35.22
N TYR A 246 4.54 20.73 -35.97
CA TYR A 246 5.88 20.12 -35.91
C TYR A 246 6.49 20.19 -34.52
N ARG A 247 6.22 21.28 -33.80
CA ARG A 247 6.79 21.52 -32.48
C ARG A 247 6.03 20.71 -31.43
N GLU A 248 4.71 20.59 -31.57
CA GLU A 248 3.90 19.71 -30.72
C GLU A 248 4.34 18.23 -30.88
N ALA A 249 4.68 17.81 -32.10
CA ALA A 249 5.26 16.49 -32.34
C ALA A 249 6.64 16.32 -31.69
N VAL A 250 7.52 17.32 -31.77
CA VAL A 250 8.83 17.31 -31.07
C VAL A 250 8.65 17.24 -29.55
N PHE A 251 7.72 18.01 -28.99
CA PHE A 251 7.40 17.96 -27.56
C PHE A 251 6.85 16.59 -27.14
N ALA A 252 5.99 15.98 -27.96
CA ALA A 252 5.50 14.62 -27.71
C ALA A 252 6.64 13.60 -27.71
N VAL A 253 7.53 13.61 -28.71
CA VAL A 253 8.70 12.72 -28.76
C VAL A 253 9.59 12.92 -27.53
N PHE A 254 9.85 14.16 -27.13
CA PHE A 254 10.57 14.47 -25.89
C PHE A 254 9.88 13.82 -24.68
N ASN A 255 8.57 13.99 -24.51
CA ASN A 255 7.84 13.44 -23.38
C ASN A 255 7.83 11.91 -23.34
N LEU A 256 7.76 11.24 -24.50
CA LEU A 256 7.77 9.78 -24.58
C LEU A 256 9.13 9.21 -24.15
N ILE A 257 10.22 9.85 -24.57
CA ILE A 257 11.58 9.48 -24.14
C ILE A 257 11.75 9.82 -22.66
N TRP A 258 11.34 11.02 -22.24
CA TRP A 258 11.43 11.49 -20.86
C TRP A 258 10.69 10.59 -19.88
N ALA A 259 9.46 10.17 -20.21
CA ALA A 259 8.68 9.23 -19.40
C ALA A 259 9.44 7.92 -19.16
N THR A 260 10.16 7.44 -20.16
CA THR A 260 10.99 6.24 -20.06
C THR A 260 12.17 6.48 -19.15
N ILE A 261 12.94 7.55 -19.36
CA ILE A 261 14.08 7.92 -18.51
C ILE A 261 13.64 8.05 -17.05
N PHE A 262 12.53 8.75 -16.79
CA PHE A 262 11.96 8.93 -15.47
C PHE A 262 11.66 7.60 -14.77
N LEU A 263 10.94 6.68 -15.44
CA LEU A 263 10.56 5.38 -14.85
C LEU A 263 11.78 4.48 -14.59
N GLU A 264 12.78 4.53 -15.45
CA GLU A 264 14.03 3.77 -15.31
C GLU A 264 14.91 4.31 -14.18
N VAL A 265 15.05 5.64 -14.09
CA VAL A 265 15.82 6.26 -12.99
C VAL A 265 15.06 6.15 -11.66
N TRP A 266 13.73 6.10 -11.68
CA TRP A 266 12.96 5.75 -10.49
C TRP A 266 13.29 4.34 -9.97
N LYS A 267 13.36 3.31 -10.84
CA LYS A 267 13.76 1.95 -10.43
C LYS A 267 15.13 1.96 -9.72
N ARG A 268 16.09 2.71 -10.27
CA ARG A 268 17.41 2.92 -9.68
C ARG A 268 17.36 3.55 -8.30
N TYR A 269 16.60 4.62 -8.16
CA TYR A 269 16.46 5.34 -6.89
C TYR A 269 15.70 4.49 -5.85
N CYS A 270 14.66 3.79 -6.25
CA CYS A 270 13.91 2.85 -5.41
C CYS A 270 14.80 1.71 -4.89
N SER A 271 15.67 1.15 -5.75
CA SER A 271 16.64 0.14 -5.34
C SER A 271 17.63 0.67 -4.30
N GLU A 272 18.10 1.91 -4.46
CA GLU A 272 18.96 2.57 -3.47
C GLU A 272 18.24 2.77 -2.12
N LEU A 273 17.00 3.28 -2.13
CA LEU A 273 16.22 3.51 -0.91
C LEU A 273 15.98 2.19 -0.16
N THR A 274 15.50 1.17 -0.86
CA THR A 274 15.20 -0.12 -0.26
C THR A 274 16.45 -0.84 0.21
N PHE A 275 17.61 -0.62 -0.45
CA PHE A 275 18.90 -1.11 0.06
C PHE A 275 19.26 -0.43 1.37
N ARG A 276 19.11 0.89 1.43
CA ARG A 276 19.35 1.69 2.64
C ARG A 276 18.36 1.40 3.77
N TRP A 277 17.21 0.78 3.49
CA TRP A 277 16.25 0.36 4.52
C TRP A 277 16.33 -1.13 4.83
N GLY A 278 17.18 -1.90 4.13
CA GLY A 278 17.30 -3.34 4.31
C GLY A 278 16.14 -4.16 3.76
N THR A 279 15.34 -3.64 2.83
CA THR A 279 14.15 -4.31 2.28
C THR A 279 14.32 -4.86 0.85
N VAL A 280 15.54 -4.87 0.29
CA VAL A 280 15.79 -5.30 -1.11
C VAL A 280 15.50 -6.78 -1.34
N ASP A 281 15.96 -7.64 -0.42
CA ASP A 281 15.88 -9.10 -0.58
C ASP A 281 14.97 -9.67 0.50
N MET A 282 13.68 -9.33 0.43
CA MET A 282 12.66 -9.88 1.32
C MET A 282 12.37 -11.35 0.98
N VAL A 283 13.36 -12.24 1.13
CA VAL A 283 13.21 -13.69 0.99
C VAL A 283 12.11 -14.20 1.93
N SER A 284 11.98 -13.59 3.12
CA SER A 284 10.91 -13.85 4.09
C SER A 284 9.49 -13.69 3.50
N SER A 285 9.26 -12.67 2.66
CA SER A 285 7.95 -12.46 2.00
C SER A 285 7.54 -13.59 1.04
N ARG A 286 8.51 -14.39 0.55
CA ARG A 286 8.20 -15.55 -0.32
C ARG A 286 7.51 -16.68 0.44
N PHE A 287 7.61 -16.68 1.77
CA PHE A 287 7.01 -17.68 2.65
C PHE A 287 5.80 -17.14 3.42
N ASP A 288 5.26 -16.00 3.00
CA ASP A 288 4.09 -15.40 3.61
C ASP A 288 2.92 -16.38 3.72
N GLU A 289 2.24 -16.28 4.86
CA GLU A 289 1.09 -17.11 5.17
C GLU A 289 -0.11 -16.75 4.30
N PRO A 290 -1.03 -17.70 4.08
CA PRO A 290 -2.27 -17.39 3.41
C PRO A 290 -3.09 -16.32 4.14
N ARG A 291 -3.73 -15.41 3.39
CA ARG A 291 -4.62 -14.39 3.92
C ARG A 291 -5.74 -15.01 4.77
N ALA A 292 -6.28 -14.23 5.71
CA ALA A 292 -7.30 -14.70 6.66
C ALA A 292 -8.48 -15.44 5.99
N ASN A 293 -8.98 -14.85 4.89
CA ASN A 293 -10.13 -15.30 4.12
C ASN A 293 -9.81 -16.35 3.04
N TYR A 294 -8.55 -16.80 2.94
CA TYR A 294 -8.19 -17.88 2.03
C TYR A 294 -8.75 -19.22 2.52
N TYR A 295 -9.41 -19.94 1.62
CA TYR A 295 -10.03 -21.23 1.93
C TYR A 295 -9.63 -22.30 0.92
N GLY A 296 -9.72 -23.55 1.35
CA GLY A 296 -9.32 -24.71 0.57
C GLY A 296 -9.40 -25.98 1.41
N THR A 297 -9.03 -27.11 0.82
CA THR A 297 -8.86 -28.37 1.56
C THR A 297 -7.55 -28.30 2.34
N VAL A 298 -7.52 -28.74 3.58
CA VAL A 298 -6.28 -28.78 4.37
C VAL A 298 -5.29 -29.72 3.68
N GLY A 299 -4.10 -29.20 3.36
CA GLY A 299 -3.02 -29.93 2.72
C GLY A 299 -1.68 -29.48 3.29
N LYS A 300 -0.61 -30.20 2.94
CA LYS A 300 0.74 -29.85 3.36
C LYS A 300 1.36 -28.87 2.36
N ASN A 301 1.86 -27.74 2.85
CA ASN A 301 2.60 -26.81 2.00
C ASN A 301 3.88 -27.52 1.48
N PRO A 302 4.15 -27.58 0.17
CA PRO A 302 5.31 -28.27 -0.38
C PRO A 302 6.64 -27.60 -0.06
N VAL A 303 6.61 -26.31 0.33
CA VAL A 303 7.79 -25.51 0.64
C VAL A 303 8.05 -25.48 2.14
N THR A 304 7.05 -25.09 2.93
CA THR A 304 7.23 -24.94 4.39
C THR A 304 6.92 -26.21 5.18
N GLY A 305 6.26 -27.19 4.57
CA GLY A 305 5.83 -28.42 5.24
C GLY A 305 4.69 -28.25 6.24
N LYS A 306 4.20 -27.02 6.49
CA LYS A 306 3.12 -26.73 7.43
C LYS A 306 1.75 -27.10 6.87
N PRO A 307 0.78 -27.52 7.70
CA PRO A 307 -0.61 -27.72 7.26
C PRO A 307 -1.24 -26.35 6.95
N GLU A 308 -1.71 -26.16 5.72
CA GLU A 308 -2.42 -24.95 5.29
C GLU A 308 -3.59 -25.30 4.36
N PRO A 309 -4.59 -24.41 4.20
CA PRO A 309 -5.57 -24.59 3.14
C PRO A 309 -4.87 -24.61 1.78
N VAL A 310 -5.24 -25.54 0.91
CA VAL A 310 -4.74 -25.61 -0.46
C VAL A 310 -5.94 -25.52 -1.41
N TYR A 311 -5.84 -24.60 -2.37
CA TYR A 311 -6.87 -24.41 -3.40
C TYR A 311 -6.30 -24.70 -4.80
N PRO A 312 -6.92 -25.57 -5.61
CA PRO A 312 -6.41 -25.91 -6.94
C PRO A 312 -6.30 -24.70 -7.87
N LYS A 313 -5.11 -24.49 -8.45
CA LYS A 313 -4.83 -23.34 -9.33
C LYS A 313 -5.75 -23.28 -10.55
N TYR A 314 -6.06 -24.41 -11.19
CA TYR A 314 -6.93 -24.45 -12.37
C TYR A 314 -8.35 -23.95 -12.07
N LYS A 315 -8.89 -24.24 -10.86
CA LYS A 315 -10.22 -23.74 -10.45
C LYS A 315 -10.18 -22.22 -10.35
N ARG A 316 -9.11 -21.65 -9.78
CA ARG A 316 -8.94 -20.19 -9.72
C ARG A 316 -8.81 -19.60 -11.13
N SER A 317 -8.03 -20.21 -12.02
CA SER A 317 -7.91 -19.73 -13.40
C SER A 317 -9.25 -19.76 -14.12
N LEU A 318 -10.05 -20.82 -13.96
CA LEU A 318 -11.39 -20.91 -14.54
C LEU A 318 -12.33 -19.81 -13.99
N ARG A 319 -12.25 -19.53 -12.69
CA ARG A 319 -12.99 -18.42 -12.06
C ARG A 319 -12.59 -17.07 -12.67
N PHE A 320 -11.29 -16.82 -12.76
CA PHE A 320 -10.76 -15.57 -13.28
C PHE A 320 -11.13 -15.37 -14.77
N TYR A 321 -10.78 -16.31 -15.64
CA TYR A 321 -11.03 -16.16 -17.07
C TYR A 321 -12.50 -16.35 -17.46
N GLY A 322 -13.23 -17.22 -16.75
CA GLY A 322 -14.63 -17.56 -17.08
C GLY A 322 -15.67 -16.62 -16.48
N VAL A 323 -15.33 -15.88 -15.41
CA VAL A 323 -16.29 -14.98 -14.75
C VAL A 323 -15.71 -13.58 -14.58
N THR A 324 -14.54 -13.42 -13.96
CA THR A 324 -13.99 -12.09 -13.69
C THR A 324 -13.78 -11.29 -14.98
N VAL A 325 -13.06 -11.86 -15.97
CA VAL A 325 -12.75 -11.15 -17.22
C VAL A 325 -14.02 -10.75 -17.98
N PRO A 326 -15.03 -11.63 -18.20
CA PRO A 326 -16.30 -11.25 -18.80
C PRO A 326 -17.07 -10.17 -18.03
N VAL A 327 -17.13 -10.25 -16.70
CA VAL A 327 -17.85 -9.25 -15.88
C VAL A 327 -17.16 -7.89 -15.96
N VAL A 328 -15.84 -7.84 -15.86
CA VAL A 328 -15.06 -6.61 -16.04
C VAL A 328 -15.29 -6.06 -17.45
N GLY A 329 -15.21 -6.90 -18.49
CA GLY A 329 -15.49 -6.49 -19.87
C GLY A 329 -16.90 -5.92 -20.07
N PHE A 330 -17.91 -6.51 -19.45
CA PHE A 330 -19.27 -5.98 -19.44
C PHE A 330 -19.34 -4.61 -18.75
N CYS A 331 -18.70 -4.43 -17.60
CA CYS A 331 -18.64 -3.13 -16.93
C CYS A 331 -17.96 -2.05 -17.79
N LEU A 332 -16.87 -2.39 -18.48
CA LEU A 332 -16.19 -1.48 -19.42
C LEU A 332 -17.09 -1.11 -20.60
N MET A 333 -17.88 -2.05 -21.10
CA MET A 333 -18.86 -1.80 -22.16
C MET A 333 -19.97 -0.85 -21.68
N VAL A 334 -20.49 -1.05 -20.47
CA VAL A 334 -21.48 -0.14 -19.85
C VAL A 334 -20.90 1.26 -19.72
N ALA A 335 -19.67 1.41 -19.22
CA ALA A 335 -18.99 2.69 -19.13
C ALA A 335 -18.90 3.40 -20.50
N PHE A 336 -18.55 2.66 -21.55
CA PHE A 336 -18.51 3.19 -22.91
C PHE A 336 -19.88 3.70 -23.39
N TYR A 337 -20.96 2.95 -23.17
CA TYR A 337 -22.31 3.39 -23.53
C TYR A 337 -22.80 4.59 -22.70
N VAL A 338 -22.44 4.66 -21.42
CA VAL A 338 -22.74 5.84 -20.57
C VAL A 338 -22.06 7.09 -21.13
N MET A 339 -20.80 6.96 -21.59
CA MET A 339 -20.08 8.04 -22.25
C MET A 339 -20.76 8.48 -23.56
N LEU A 340 -21.21 7.53 -24.40
CA LEU A 340 -21.96 7.87 -25.63
C LEU A 340 -23.28 8.59 -25.31
N GLY A 341 -24.00 8.14 -24.27
CA GLY A 341 -25.20 8.80 -23.78
C GLY A 341 -24.95 10.24 -23.34
N TYR A 342 -23.80 10.51 -22.70
CA TYR A 342 -23.38 11.87 -22.37
C TYR A 342 -23.20 12.73 -23.62
N PHE A 343 -22.48 12.25 -24.64
CA PHE A 343 -22.29 13.02 -25.88
C PHE A 343 -23.62 13.31 -26.58
N TYR A 344 -24.52 12.34 -26.65
CA TYR A 344 -25.85 12.53 -27.22
C TYR A 344 -26.65 13.61 -26.48
N LEU A 345 -26.66 13.58 -25.15
CA LEU A 345 -27.33 14.60 -24.33
C LEU A 345 -26.67 15.98 -24.47
N GLN A 346 -25.35 16.03 -24.59
CA GLN A 346 -24.61 17.28 -24.80
C GLN A 346 -24.96 17.91 -26.16
N GLU A 347 -25.04 17.10 -27.22
CA GLU A 347 -25.42 17.57 -28.55
C GLU A 347 -26.84 18.15 -28.56
N MET A 348 -27.80 17.47 -27.91
CA MET A 348 -29.16 18.00 -27.74
C MET A 348 -29.18 19.34 -27.00
N ALA A 349 -28.39 19.48 -25.93
CA ALA A 349 -28.30 20.74 -25.17
C ALA A 349 -27.71 21.87 -26.03
N ASP A 350 -26.65 21.57 -26.80
CA ASP A 350 -26.00 22.52 -27.70
C ASP A 350 -26.97 22.97 -28.81
N GLU A 351 -27.78 22.07 -29.38
CA GLU A 351 -28.80 22.40 -30.38
C GLU A 351 -29.91 23.30 -29.82
N LEU A 352 -30.40 23.01 -28.62
CA LEU A 352 -31.42 23.83 -27.96
C LEU A 352 -30.92 25.25 -27.69
N TYR A 353 -29.69 25.39 -27.22
CA TYR A 353 -29.07 26.70 -27.02
C TYR A 353 -28.80 27.44 -28.33
N LYS A 354 -28.39 26.73 -29.39
CA LYS A 354 -28.24 27.32 -30.73
C LYS A 354 -29.55 27.86 -31.28
N LYS A 355 -30.67 27.17 -31.01
CA LYS A 355 -32.01 27.55 -31.47
C LYS A 355 -32.56 28.78 -30.74
N ASP A 356 -32.37 28.85 -29.43
CA ASP A 356 -32.81 29.98 -28.61
C ASP A 356 -31.75 30.34 -27.57
N LYS A 357 -31.07 31.48 -27.77
CA LYS A 357 -29.99 31.98 -26.91
C LYS A 357 -30.50 32.66 -25.63
N SER A 358 -31.57 32.13 -25.05
CA SER A 358 -32.12 32.56 -23.77
C SER A 358 -31.19 32.23 -22.60
N TRP A 359 -31.25 33.04 -21.53
CA TRP A 359 -30.55 32.78 -20.27
C TRP A 359 -30.89 31.42 -19.66
N LEU A 360 -32.14 30.96 -19.82
CA LEU A 360 -32.55 29.64 -19.35
C LEU A 360 -31.84 28.51 -20.13
N ASN A 361 -31.72 28.65 -21.44
CA ASN A 361 -31.06 27.66 -22.30
C ASN A 361 -29.54 27.68 -22.14
N PHE A 362 -28.95 28.80 -21.71
CA PHE A 362 -27.55 28.83 -21.29
C PHE A 362 -27.29 27.90 -20.10
N GLY A 363 -28.23 27.81 -19.15
CA GLY A 363 -28.14 26.85 -18.04
C GLY A 363 -28.23 25.39 -18.49
N VAL A 364 -29.00 25.09 -19.54
CA VAL A 364 -29.19 23.73 -20.07
C VAL A 364 -27.87 23.11 -20.59
N LEU A 365 -26.94 23.93 -21.08
CA LEU A 365 -25.61 23.47 -21.55
C LEU A 365 -24.81 22.69 -20.49
N TYR A 366 -25.02 23.00 -19.21
CA TYR A 366 -24.28 22.38 -18.10
C TYR A 366 -24.99 21.16 -17.51
N VAL A 367 -26.27 20.94 -17.83
CA VAL A 367 -27.09 19.85 -17.28
C VAL A 367 -26.53 18.47 -17.66
N PRO A 368 -26.19 18.17 -18.94
CA PRO A 368 -25.62 16.87 -19.31
C PRO A 368 -24.32 16.56 -18.56
N THR A 369 -23.45 17.57 -18.42
CA THR A 369 -22.18 17.44 -17.69
C THR A 369 -22.40 17.16 -16.20
N ALA A 370 -23.35 17.85 -15.55
CA ALA A 370 -23.69 17.60 -14.16
C ALA A 370 -24.29 16.19 -13.95
N ILE A 371 -25.18 15.75 -14.84
CA ILE A 371 -25.75 14.39 -14.82
C ILE A 371 -24.64 13.35 -14.98
N TYR A 372 -23.76 13.54 -15.97
CA TYR A 372 -22.65 12.63 -16.24
C TYR A 372 -21.72 12.50 -15.02
N ALA A 373 -21.38 13.61 -14.36
CA ALA A 373 -20.56 13.58 -13.14
C ALA A 373 -21.20 12.76 -12.01
N ILE A 374 -22.52 12.90 -11.80
CA ILE A 374 -23.26 12.12 -10.79
C ILE A 374 -23.29 10.63 -11.17
N VAL A 375 -23.60 10.32 -12.43
CA VAL A 375 -23.67 8.94 -12.92
C VAL A 375 -22.31 8.24 -12.77
N ILE A 376 -21.21 8.88 -13.19
CA ILE A 376 -19.86 8.32 -13.04
C ILE A 376 -19.52 8.07 -11.57
N GLY A 377 -19.87 8.98 -10.65
CA GLY A 377 -19.67 8.77 -9.21
C GLY A 377 -20.39 7.52 -8.68
N ILE A 378 -21.64 7.32 -9.11
CA ILE A 378 -22.43 6.13 -8.75
C ILE A 378 -21.81 4.86 -9.36
N VAL A 379 -21.49 4.90 -10.65
CA VAL A 379 -20.93 3.74 -11.37
C VAL A 379 -19.57 3.33 -10.79
N ASN A 380 -18.69 4.28 -10.46
CA ASN A 380 -17.40 3.99 -9.81
C ASN A 380 -17.59 3.29 -8.46
N THR A 381 -18.56 3.74 -7.66
CA THR A 381 -18.87 3.13 -6.35
C THR A 381 -19.39 1.69 -6.50
N ILE A 382 -20.27 1.47 -7.47
CA ILE A 382 -20.79 0.14 -7.80
C ILE A 382 -19.65 -0.76 -8.29
N TYR A 383 -18.83 -0.29 -9.22
CA TYR A 383 -17.74 -1.08 -9.78
C TYR A 383 -16.70 -1.47 -8.73
N ARG A 384 -16.30 -0.54 -7.85
CA ARG A 384 -15.39 -0.85 -6.73
C ARG A 384 -15.92 -1.98 -5.85
N SER A 385 -17.22 -1.97 -5.57
CA SER A 385 -17.89 -3.03 -4.82
C SER A 385 -17.89 -4.36 -5.58
N VAL A 386 -18.14 -4.33 -6.89
CA VAL A 386 -18.08 -5.52 -7.76
C VAL A 386 -16.67 -6.07 -7.83
N ALA A 387 -15.66 -5.23 -8.04
CA ALA A 387 -14.26 -5.60 -8.13
C ALA A 387 -13.77 -6.26 -6.83
N LYS A 388 -14.07 -5.69 -5.66
CA LYS A 388 -13.75 -6.30 -4.35
C LYS A 388 -14.41 -7.68 -4.21
N LYS A 389 -15.72 -7.81 -4.51
CA LYS A 389 -16.45 -9.09 -4.46
C LYS A 389 -15.88 -10.14 -5.42
N LEU A 390 -15.55 -9.77 -6.65
CA LEU A 390 -14.92 -10.67 -7.63
C LEU A 390 -13.54 -11.14 -7.14
N ASN A 391 -12.75 -10.22 -6.61
CA ASN A 391 -11.40 -10.52 -6.12
C ASN A 391 -11.42 -11.44 -4.89
N ASP A 392 -12.40 -11.27 -3.99
CA ASP A 392 -12.63 -12.19 -2.88
C ASP A 392 -13.05 -13.58 -3.36
N TRP A 393 -13.90 -13.64 -4.39
CA TRP A 393 -14.37 -14.88 -4.99
C TRP A 393 -13.29 -15.65 -5.75
N GLU A 394 -12.33 -14.96 -6.36
CA GLU A 394 -11.13 -15.55 -6.99
C GLU A 394 -10.28 -16.35 -5.99
N ASN A 395 -10.37 -16.06 -4.69
CA ASN A 395 -9.70 -16.78 -3.62
C ASN A 395 -8.16 -16.78 -3.75
N HIS A 396 -7.56 -15.59 -3.76
CA HIS A 396 -6.11 -15.41 -3.73
C HIS A 396 -5.49 -15.93 -2.42
N ARG A 397 -4.33 -16.59 -2.50
CA ARG A 397 -3.60 -17.13 -1.34
C ARG A 397 -2.96 -16.00 -0.52
N LEU A 398 -2.16 -15.15 -1.17
CA LEU A 398 -1.38 -14.10 -0.53
C LEU A 398 -2.11 -12.74 -0.59
N GLN A 399 -1.90 -11.89 0.42
CA GLN A 399 -2.45 -10.53 0.45
C GLN A 399 -1.90 -9.69 -0.71
N VAL A 400 -0.58 -9.73 -0.95
CA VAL A 400 0.05 -9.04 -2.09
C VAL A 400 -0.55 -9.46 -3.44
N SER A 401 -0.86 -10.75 -3.63
CA SER A 401 -1.50 -11.24 -4.85
C SER A 401 -2.93 -10.74 -4.98
N TYR A 402 -3.69 -10.73 -3.86
CA TYR A 402 -5.04 -10.18 -3.81
C TYR A 402 -5.03 -8.70 -4.19
N ASP A 403 -4.16 -7.92 -3.57
CA ASP A 403 -4.01 -6.49 -3.77
C ASP A 403 -3.64 -6.17 -5.22
N ASN A 404 -2.62 -6.82 -5.78
CA ASN A 404 -2.20 -6.62 -7.17
C ASN A 404 -3.34 -6.89 -8.18
N HIS A 405 -4.14 -7.95 -7.98
CA HIS A 405 -5.26 -8.25 -8.88
C HIS A 405 -6.44 -7.29 -8.70
N LEU A 406 -6.63 -6.75 -7.50
CA LEU A 406 -7.63 -5.70 -7.26
C LEU A 406 -7.21 -4.40 -7.95
N ILE A 407 -5.94 -4.01 -7.78
CA ILE A 407 -5.33 -2.83 -8.40
C ILE A 407 -5.54 -2.87 -9.92
N VAL A 408 -5.22 -3.97 -10.59
CA VAL A 408 -5.41 -4.12 -12.05
C VAL A 408 -6.88 -3.94 -12.47
N LYS A 409 -7.84 -4.49 -11.70
CA LYS A 409 -9.28 -4.34 -12.00
C LYS A 409 -9.72 -2.88 -11.87
N LEU A 410 -9.28 -2.19 -10.82
CA LEU A 410 -9.63 -0.78 -10.59
C LEU A 410 -9.00 0.12 -11.64
N ILE A 411 -7.71 -0.06 -11.93
CA ILE A 411 -7.00 0.70 -12.96
C ILE A 411 -7.68 0.57 -14.32
N LEU A 412 -8.01 -0.64 -14.77
CA LEU A 412 -8.63 -0.84 -16.08
C LEU A 412 -9.92 -0.04 -16.23
N PHE A 413 -10.74 -0.03 -15.17
CA PHE A 413 -12.02 0.65 -15.18
C PHE A 413 -11.89 2.16 -15.07
N ASP A 414 -11.08 2.63 -14.12
CA ASP A 414 -10.86 4.06 -13.91
C ASP A 414 -10.13 4.68 -15.13
N PHE A 415 -9.21 3.95 -15.76
CA PHE A 415 -8.59 4.35 -17.03
C PHE A 415 -9.63 4.53 -18.14
N VAL A 416 -10.51 3.55 -18.37
CA VAL A 416 -11.54 3.68 -19.40
C VAL A 416 -12.47 4.84 -19.09
N ASN A 417 -12.97 4.97 -17.85
CA ASN A 417 -13.86 6.08 -17.48
C ASN A 417 -13.22 7.46 -17.67
N CYS A 418 -11.93 7.59 -17.34
CA CYS A 418 -11.22 8.86 -17.43
C CYS A 418 -10.82 9.23 -18.85
N PHE A 419 -10.43 8.25 -19.68
CA PHE A 419 -9.80 8.53 -20.98
C PHE A 419 -10.67 8.18 -22.19
N ILE A 420 -11.69 7.33 -22.08
CA ILE A 420 -12.44 6.88 -23.27
C ILE A 420 -13.15 8.01 -24.00
N SER A 421 -13.61 9.04 -23.28
CA SER A 421 -14.18 10.24 -23.91
C SER A 421 -13.12 11.03 -24.69
N LEU A 422 -11.88 11.10 -24.19
CA LEU A 422 -10.76 11.74 -24.88
C LEU A 422 -10.33 10.92 -26.11
N PHE A 423 -10.27 9.59 -26.00
CA PHE A 423 -10.02 8.71 -27.15
C PHE A 423 -11.12 8.88 -28.21
N TYR A 424 -12.38 8.99 -27.81
CA TYR A 424 -13.50 9.22 -28.73
C TYR A 424 -13.36 10.56 -29.46
N VAL A 425 -13.11 11.66 -28.75
CA VAL A 425 -12.91 12.98 -29.36
C VAL A 425 -11.69 12.98 -30.29
N ALA A 426 -10.58 12.38 -29.85
CA ALA A 426 -9.33 12.34 -30.60
C ALA A 426 -9.42 11.53 -31.89
N PHE A 427 -9.96 10.31 -31.83
CA PHE A 427 -9.85 9.33 -32.91
C PHE A 427 -11.13 9.16 -33.73
N TYR A 428 -12.30 9.38 -33.13
CA TYR A 428 -13.58 9.29 -33.84
C TYR A 428 -14.04 10.66 -34.36
N LEU A 429 -14.13 11.68 -33.50
CA LEU A 429 -14.53 13.03 -33.92
C LEU A 429 -13.41 13.78 -34.65
N GLN A 430 -12.15 13.47 -34.31
CA GLN A 430 -10.95 14.05 -34.94
C GLN A 430 -10.84 15.59 -34.79
N ASP A 431 -11.36 16.14 -33.70
CA ASP A 431 -11.31 17.58 -33.41
C ASP A 431 -10.30 17.89 -32.30
N MET A 432 -9.16 18.48 -32.69
CA MET A 432 -8.08 18.85 -31.78
C MET A 432 -8.45 20.01 -30.85
N THR A 433 -9.37 20.89 -31.27
CA THR A 433 -9.80 22.02 -30.46
C THR A 433 -10.68 21.53 -29.31
N ILE A 434 -11.65 20.67 -29.63
CA ILE A 434 -12.51 20.01 -28.63
C ILE A 434 -11.66 19.13 -27.71
N LEU A 435 -10.69 18.37 -28.26
CA LEU A 435 -9.79 17.55 -27.46
C LEU A 435 -9.02 18.39 -26.43
N ARG A 436 -8.45 19.52 -26.85
CA ARG A 436 -7.72 20.45 -25.98
C ARG A 436 -8.59 20.99 -24.85
N SER A 437 -9.77 21.51 -25.19
CA SER A 437 -10.68 22.09 -24.19
C SER A 437 -11.22 21.02 -23.24
N HIS A 438 -11.56 19.82 -23.75
CA HIS A 438 -12.09 18.72 -22.94
C HIS A 438 -11.02 18.16 -21.99
N LEU A 439 -9.80 17.97 -22.47
CA LEU A 439 -8.66 17.53 -21.67
C LEU A 439 -8.34 18.53 -20.55
N ALA A 440 -8.26 19.82 -20.88
CA ALA A 440 -8.02 20.87 -19.89
C ALA A 440 -9.14 20.91 -18.85
N ALA A 441 -10.40 20.85 -19.27
CA ALA A 441 -11.55 20.84 -18.37
C ALA A 441 -11.52 19.63 -17.43
N LEU A 442 -11.28 18.42 -17.93
CA LEU A 442 -11.20 17.21 -17.11
C LEU A 442 -10.05 17.29 -16.09
N LEU A 443 -8.85 17.64 -16.55
CA LEU A 443 -7.66 17.71 -15.69
C LEU A 443 -7.82 18.74 -14.57
N ILE A 444 -8.20 19.97 -14.92
CA ILE A 444 -8.35 21.06 -13.96
C ILE A 444 -9.49 20.75 -13.00
N THR A 445 -10.63 20.25 -13.50
CA THR A 445 -11.79 19.92 -12.66
C THR A 445 -11.46 18.80 -11.69
N GLN A 446 -10.77 17.74 -12.14
CA GLN A 446 -10.35 16.66 -11.24
C GLN A 446 -9.36 17.14 -10.19
N GLN A 447 -8.37 17.94 -10.56
CA GLN A 447 -7.41 18.52 -9.61
C GLN A 447 -8.10 19.43 -8.60
N VAL A 448 -9.00 20.31 -9.04
CA VAL A 448 -9.75 21.19 -8.13
C VAL A 448 -10.63 20.37 -7.19
N ILE A 449 -11.34 19.36 -7.69
CA ILE A 449 -12.16 18.47 -6.84
C ILE A 449 -11.27 17.68 -5.87
N GLY A 450 -10.11 17.20 -6.30
CA GLY A 450 -9.10 16.53 -5.46
C GLY A 450 -8.65 17.43 -4.33
N GLN A 451 -8.12 18.61 -4.67
CA GLN A 451 -7.70 19.63 -3.71
C GLN A 451 -8.81 20.07 -2.76
N VAL A 452 -10.06 20.20 -3.23
CA VAL A 452 -11.21 20.51 -2.36
C VAL A 452 -11.49 19.36 -1.41
N LYS A 453 -11.49 18.10 -1.88
CA LYS A 453 -11.63 16.93 -1.02
C LYS A 453 -10.49 16.93 0.01
N GLU A 454 -9.25 17.05 -0.41
CA GLU A 454 -8.08 17.03 0.47
C GLU A 454 -7.99 18.22 1.43
N ALA A 455 -8.51 19.40 1.08
CA ALA A 455 -8.51 20.55 1.99
C ALA A 455 -9.72 20.52 2.94
N MET A 456 -10.90 20.16 2.45
CA MET A 456 -12.14 20.18 3.23
C MET A 456 -12.32 18.93 4.09
N VAL A 457 -11.94 17.75 3.61
CA VAL A 457 -12.07 16.49 4.36
C VAL A 457 -11.35 16.63 5.70
N PRO A 458 -10.06 16.99 5.78
CA PRO A 458 -9.40 17.12 7.07
C PRO A 458 -10.04 18.17 7.97
N PHE A 459 -10.58 19.28 7.44
CA PHE A 459 -11.28 20.28 8.24
C PHE A 459 -12.59 19.75 8.84
N VAL A 460 -13.40 19.07 8.02
CA VAL A 460 -14.65 18.43 8.48
C VAL A 460 -14.35 17.34 9.50
N PHE A 461 -13.33 16.51 9.24
CA PHE A 461 -12.90 15.45 10.14
C PHE A 461 -12.33 16.00 11.45
N LEU A 462 -11.47 17.02 11.40
CA LEU A 462 -10.94 17.68 12.60
C LEU A 462 -12.05 18.36 13.41
N ARG A 463 -13.05 18.96 12.76
CA ARG A 463 -14.21 19.56 13.45
C ARG A 463 -15.10 18.49 14.07
N ARG A 464 -15.38 17.40 13.36
CA ARG A 464 -16.10 16.23 13.90
C ARG A 464 -15.35 15.64 15.08
N ARG A 465 -14.04 15.44 14.95
CA ARG A 465 -13.14 14.98 16.02
C ARG A 465 -13.23 15.90 17.23
N LYS A 466 -12.96 17.20 17.10
CA LYS A 466 -13.05 18.15 18.23
C LYS A 466 -14.41 18.09 18.95
N GLN A 467 -15.50 17.96 18.19
CA GLN A 467 -16.84 17.84 18.76
C GLN A 467 -17.08 16.50 19.46
N GLN A 468 -16.72 15.38 18.84
CA GLN A 468 -16.84 14.03 19.41
C GLN A 468 -15.99 13.89 20.68
N VAL A 469 -14.77 14.40 20.65
CA VAL A 469 -13.83 14.40 21.76
C VAL A 469 -14.34 15.21 22.92
N LYS A 470 -14.88 16.41 22.65
CA LYS A 470 -15.53 17.24 23.68
C LYS A 470 -16.70 16.50 24.32
N VAL A 471 -17.59 15.92 23.52
CA VAL A 471 -18.74 15.13 24.00
C VAL A 471 -18.28 13.89 24.77
N MET A 472 -17.20 13.25 24.34
CA MET A 472 -16.65 12.07 25.00
C MET A 472 -15.98 12.41 26.33
N LEU A 473 -15.19 13.49 26.41
CA LEU A 473 -14.60 13.97 27.66
C LEU A 473 -15.71 14.35 28.66
N GLU A 474 -16.73 15.07 28.22
CA GLU A 474 -17.90 15.42 29.03
C GLU A 474 -18.65 14.16 29.51
N LYS A 475 -18.89 13.17 28.62
CA LYS A 475 -19.51 11.89 28.99
C LYS A 475 -18.61 11.02 29.87
N SER A 476 -17.31 10.95 29.61
CA SER A 476 -16.35 10.14 30.36
C SER A 476 -16.17 10.68 31.77
N GLN A 477 -16.14 12.00 31.94
CA GLN A 477 -16.16 12.65 33.26
C GLN A 477 -17.52 12.45 33.97
N ALA A 478 -18.64 12.40 33.23
CA ALA A 478 -19.98 12.18 33.80
C ALA A 478 -20.35 10.70 34.08
N LEU A 479 -19.71 9.72 33.43
CA LEU A 479 -20.04 8.29 33.49
C LEU A 479 -18.87 7.41 34.00
N SER A 480 -17.91 8.00 34.73
CA SER A 480 -16.58 7.47 35.07
C SER A 480 -16.53 6.24 35.99
N LYS A 481 -17.34 5.20 35.75
CA LYS A 481 -16.96 3.84 36.13
C LYS A 481 -16.14 3.26 34.98
N VAL A 482 -14.83 3.40 35.09
CA VAL A 482 -13.86 2.60 34.32
C VAL A 482 -13.39 1.50 35.26
N GLU A 483 -13.51 0.25 34.84
CA GLU A 483 -12.98 -0.87 35.61
C GLU A 483 -11.75 -1.42 34.90
N PHE A 484 -10.61 -1.33 35.59
CA PHE A 484 -9.37 -1.99 35.19
C PHE A 484 -9.33 -3.37 35.82
N PHE A 485 -8.92 -4.37 35.03
CA PHE A 485 -8.80 -5.74 35.54
C PHE A 485 -7.39 -6.06 36.02
N ASN A 486 -6.37 -5.42 35.44
CA ASN A 486 -4.98 -5.59 35.81
C ASN A 486 -4.13 -4.39 35.40
N GLY A 487 -3.41 -3.79 36.35
CA GLY A 487 -2.60 -2.59 36.10
C GLY A 487 -3.44 -1.35 35.79
N GLU A 488 -2.84 -0.18 35.98
CA GLU A 488 -3.45 1.10 35.61
C GLU A 488 -2.79 1.63 34.34
N VAL A 489 -3.60 2.12 33.40
CA VAL A 489 -3.09 2.83 32.22
C VAL A 489 -3.16 4.33 32.52
N ASN A 490 -2.06 5.04 32.22
CA ASN A 490 -2.01 6.49 32.33
C ASN A 490 -3.22 7.12 31.63
N GLU A 491 -3.88 8.07 32.30
CA GLU A 491 -5.03 8.78 31.79
C GLU A 491 -4.75 9.48 30.45
N GLU A 492 -3.54 10.01 30.27
CA GLU A 492 -3.12 10.65 29.01
C GLU A 492 -3.16 9.66 27.84
N VAL A 493 -2.55 8.48 28.01
CA VAL A 493 -2.54 7.40 27.02
C VAL A 493 -3.95 6.89 26.74
N ARG A 494 -4.78 6.75 27.77
CA ARG A 494 -6.18 6.35 27.62
C ARG A 494 -6.96 7.37 26.80
N ASN A 495 -6.79 8.66 27.11
CA ASN A 495 -7.45 9.73 26.38
C ASN A 495 -7.00 9.71 24.92
N GLN A 496 -5.70 9.59 24.66
CA GLN A 496 -5.14 9.46 23.32
C GLN A 496 -5.73 8.25 22.56
N ALA A 497 -5.72 7.05 23.16
CA ALA A 497 -6.27 5.85 22.54
C ALA A 497 -7.75 6.01 22.17
N ASN A 498 -8.52 6.66 23.04
CA ASN A 498 -9.92 6.99 22.79
C ASN A 498 -10.10 7.98 21.62
N LEU A 499 -9.18 8.94 21.45
CA LEU A 499 -9.18 9.83 20.29
C LEU A 499 -8.90 9.07 19.00
N GLU A 500 -7.86 8.22 19.02
CA GLU A 500 -7.39 7.48 17.85
C GLU A 500 -8.36 6.37 17.43
N SER A 501 -9.12 5.81 18.37
CA SER A 501 -10.21 4.85 18.11
C SER A 501 -11.25 5.41 17.13
N GLU A 502 -11.57 6.70 17.24
CA GLU A 502 -12.57 7.38 16.41
C GLU A 502 -11.98 7.92 15.10
N MET A 503 -10.67 7.76 14.87
CA MET A 503 -10.02 8.15 13.62
C MET A 503 -10.23 7.08 12.54
N ASP A 504 -10.29 7.53 11.29
CA ASP A 504 -10.47 6.65 10.13
C ASP A 504 -9.25 5.75 9.91
N GLU A 505 -9.49 4.56 9.35
CA GLU A 505 -8.40 3.71 8.86
C GLU A 505 -7.78 4.31 7.61
N TYR A 506 -6.47 4.20 7.51
CA TYR A 506 -5.82 4.31 6.22
C TYR A 506 -5.93 2.96 5.49
N GLU A 507 -6.75 2.88 4.44
CA GLU A 507 -6.99 1.64 3.65
C GLU A 507 -5.78 1.24 2.76
N GLY A 508 -4.68 1.99 2.81
CA GLY A 508 -3.45 1.74 2.08
C GLY A 508 -3.22 2.71 0.92
N THR A 509 -2.07 2.58 0.25
CA THR A 509 -1.57 3.52 -0.77
C THR A 509 -2.22 3.36 -2.15
N MET A 510 -3.22 2.49 -2.30
CA MET A 510 -3.76 2.15 -3.62
C MET A 510 -4.43 3.33 -4.31
N ASP A 511 -5.30 4.04 -3.61
CA ASP A 511 -6.01 5.20 -4.18
C ASP A 511 -5.05 6.36 -4.44
N ASP A 512 -4.06 6.56 -3.57
CA ASP A 512 -3.05 7.60 -3.73
C ASP A 512 -2.16 7.36 -4.98
N TYR A 513 -1.73 6.10 -5.21
CA TYR A 513 -1.03 5.75 -6.45
C TYR A 513 -1.92 5.84 -7.69
N LEU A 514 -3.21 5.50 -7.56
CA LEU A 514 -4.16 5.57 -8.67
C LEU A 514 -4.35 7.00 -9.16
N GLU A 515 -4.39 7.96 -8.23
CA GLU A 515 -4.45 9.38 -8.56
C GLU A 515 -3.24 9.84 -9.37
N MET A 516 -2.03 9.51 -8.92
CA MET A 516 -0.81 9.81 -9.68
C MET A 516 -0.79 9.10 -11.04
N PHE A 517 -1.31 7.88 -11.12
CA PHE A 517 -1.42 7.11 -12.36
C PHE A 517 -2.34 7.80 -13.39
N LEU A 518 -3.52 8.26 -12.97
CA LEU A 518 -4.44 8.99 -13.84
C LEU A 518 -3.82 10.33 -14.27
N GLN A 519 -3.18 11.05 -13.34
CA GLN A 519 -2.48 12.29 -13.66
C GLN A 519 -1.37 12.07 -14.71
N PHE A 520 -0.57 11.01 -14.55
CA PHE A 520 0.44 10.62 -15.53
C PHE A 520 -0.18 10.35 -16.91
N GLY A 521 -1.33 9.67 -16.95
CA GLY A 521 -2.09 9.45 -18.17
C GLY A 521 -2.48 10.77 -18.87
N TYR A 522 -3.02 11.74 -18.14
CA TYR A 522 -3.39 13.05 -18.71
C TYR A 522 -2.19 13.82 -19.27
N VAL A 523 -1.02 13.70 -18.64
CA VAL A 523 0.21 14.39 -19.09
C VAL A 523 0.80 13.73 -20.33
N PHE A 524 0.92 12.39 -20.36
CA PHE A 524 1.71 11.70 -21.36
C PHE A 524 0.88 11.15 -22.55
N LEU A 525 -0.37 10.72 -22.37
CA LEU A 525 -1.18 10.16 -23.47
C LEU A 525 -1.49 11.21 -24.55
N PHE A 526 -1.79 12.44 -24.12
CA PHE A 526 -2.27 13.53 -24.98
C PHE A 526 -1.28 14.71 -25.01
N SER A 527 0.00 14.41 -24.86
CA SER A 527 1.06 15.42 -24.68
C SER A 527 1.19 16.38 -25.86
N SER A 528 0.95 15.90 -27.09
CA SER A 528 0.87 16.73 -28.30
C SER A 528 -0.34 17.67 -28.29
N ALA A 529 -1.45 17.27 -27.67
CA ALA A 529 -2.68 18.06 -27.66
C ALA A 529 -2.60 19.20 -26.63
N PHE A 530 -2.15 18.94 -25.39
CA PHE A 530 -2.16 19.94 -24.31
C PHE A 530 -0.83 20.01 -23.53
N PRO A 531 0.17 20.77 -24.02
CA PRO A 531 1.48 20.87 -23.39
C PRO A 531 1.49 21.42 -21.96
N LEU A 532 0.47 22.19 -21.57
CA LEU A 532 0.34 22.73 -20.22
C LEU A 532 -0.13 21.70 -19.18
N ALA A 533 -0.49 20.47 -19.58
CA ALA A 533 -0.92 19.43 -18.65
C ALA A 533 0.11 19.18 -17.54
N ALA A 534 1.40 19.17 -17.88
CA ALA A 534 2.49 18.97 -16.93
C ALA A 534 2.60 20.11 -15.88
N VAL A 535 2.23 21.34 -16.24
CA VAL A 535 2.23 22.49 -15.31
C VAL A 535 1.16 22.30 -14.25
N TRP A 536 -0.06 21.96 -14.68
CA TRP A 536 -1.17 21.69 -13.78
C TRP A 536 -0.88 20.49 -12.86
N ALA A 537 -0.36 19.40 -13.43
CA ALA A 537 0.08 18.24 -12.65
C ALA A 537 1.17 18.59 -11.62
N LEU A 538 2.16 19.40 -12.01
CA LEU A 538 3.22 19.86 -11.11
C LEU A 538 2.65 20.69 -9.95
N LEU A 539 1.77 21.66 -10.24
CA LEU A 539 1.13 22.48 -9.20
C LEU A 539 0.32 21.62 -8.23
N ASN A 540 -0.45 20.66 -8.74
CA ASN A 540 -1.21 19.73 -7.91
C ASN A 540 -0.29 18.90 -7.02
N ASN A 541 0.80 18.31 -7.54
CA ASN A 541 1.65 17.45 -6.73
C ASN A 541 2.41 18.21 -5.64
N VAL A 542 2.74 19.48 -5.87
CA VAL A 542 3.37 20.33 -4.84
C VAL A 542 2.42 20.54 -3.65
N THR A 543 1.12 20.71 -3.90
CA THR A 543 0.10 20.75 -2.83
C THR A 543 -0.16 19.37 -2.24
N GLU A 544 -0.22 18.33 -3.08
CA GLU A 544 -0.47 16.92 -2.72
C GLU A 544 0.51 16.42 -1.66
N ILE A 545 1.81 16.69 -1.85
CA ILE A 545 2.87 16.29 -0.91
C ILE A 545 2.54 16.77 0.51
N ARG A 546 1.94 17.96 0.65
CA ARG A 546 1.64 18.56 1.96
C ARG A 546 0.26 18.15 2.46
N SER A 547 -0.74 18.02 1.59
CA SER A 547 -2.09 17.56 1.97
C SER A 547 -2.06 16.11 2.45
N ASP A 548 -1.35 15.23 1.75
CA ASP A 548 -1.16 13.82 2.15
C ASP A 548 -0.41 13.70 3.47
N ALA A 549 0.69 14.44 3.61
CA ALA A 549 1.43 14.48 4.87
C ALA A 549 0.53 14.91 6.04
N PHE A 550 -0.35 15.90 5.82
CA PHE A 550 -1.32 16.33 6.81
C PHE A 550 -2.37 15.24 7.13
N LYS A 551 -2.91 14.57 6.10
CA LYS A 551 -3.85 13.45 6.25
C LYS A 551 -3.25 12.36 7.15
N MET A 552 -2.02 11.94 6.87
CA MET A 552 -1.32 10.90 7.64
C MET A 552 -0.99 11.32 9.08
N CYS A 553 -0.77 12.61 9.33
CA CYS A 553 -0.44 13.10 10.68
C CYS A 553 -1.66 13.42 11.55
N ARG A 554 -2.81 13.78 10.95
CA ARG A 554 -3.92 14.40 11.70
C ARG A 554 -5.30 13.80 11.44
N VAL A 555 -5.49 13.08 10.34
CA VAL A 555 -6.80 12.55 9.91
C VAL A 555 -6.91 11.06 10.17
N PHE A 556 -5.94 10.28 9.69
CA PHE A 556 -5.95 8.83 9.82
C PHE A 556 -5.30 8.37 11.12
N ARG A 557 -5.80 7.27 11.68
CA ARG A 557 -5.06 6.52 12.70
C ARG A 557 -3.76 6.01 12.12
N ARG A 558 -2.76 5.78 12.96
CA ARG A 558 -1.47 5.24 12.53
C ARG A 558 -1.67 3.88 11.86
N PRO A 559 -1.24 3.68 10.60
CA PRO A 559 -1.19 2.35 10.01
C PRO A 559 -0.04 1.54 10.61
N PHE A 560 -0.17 0.21 10.63
CA PHE A 560 0.97 -0.66 10.94
C PHE A 560 2.07 -0.51 9.88
N ALA A 561 3.33 -0.51 10.32
CA ALA A 561 4.47 -0.38 9.43
C ALA A 561 4.63 -1.63 8.54
N GLU A 562 4.42 -1.46 7.25
CA GLU A 562 4.61 -2.49 6.24
C GLU A 562 5.94 -2.31 5.50
N SER A 563 6.65 -3.42 5.28
CA SER A 563 7.86 -3.41 4.45
C SER A 563 7.54 -3.58 2.98
N ALA A 564 8.31 -2.90 2.14
CA ALA A 564 8.17 -2.96 0.69
C ALA A 564 9.56 -2.85 0.03
N ALA A 565 9.76 -3.64 -1.02
CA ALA A 565 10.99 -3.64 -1.84
C ALA A 565 10.85 -2.77 -3.11
N ASN A 566 9.63 -2.39 -3.47
CA ASN A 566 9.30 -1.55 -4.62
C ASN A 566 7.84 -1.07 -4.52
N ILE A 567 7.40 -0.28 -5.50
CA ILE A 567 6.01 0.21 -5.62
C ILE A 567 5.03 -0.86 -6.11
N GLY A 568 5.46 -2.12 -6.25
CA GLY A 568 4.62 -3.25 -6.62
C GLY A 568 4.14 -3.19 -8.07
N ALA A 569 2.87 -3.56 -8.28
CA ALA A 569 2.25 -3.60 -9.60
C ALA A 569 2.24 -2.24 -10.32
N TRP A 570 2.33 -1.13 -9.57
CA TRP A 570 2.31 0.21 -10.13
C TRP A 570 3.44 0.47 -11.13
N GLN A 571 4.64 -0.09 -10.93
CA GLN A 571 5.75 0.08 -11.87
C GLN A 571 5.37 -0.40 -13.27
N ALA A 572 4.87 -1.64 -13.36
CA ALA A 572 4.43 -2.23 -14.62
C ALA A 572 3.26 -1.44 -15.24
N THR A 573 2.36 -0.90 -14.41
CA THR A 573 1.25 -0.08 -14.90
C THR A 573 1.72 1.25 -15.49
N PHE A 574 2.64 1.96 -14.85
CA PHE A 574 3.22 3.21 -15.36
C PHE A 574 4.00 2.98 -16.67
N GLU A 575 4.74 1.87 -16.77
CA GLU A 575 5.42 1.47 -18.00
C GLU A 575 4.42 1.16 -19.12
N LEU A 576 3.33 0.43 -18.81
CA LEU A 576 2.29 0.09 -19.78
C LEU A 576 1.60 1.34 -20.33
N ILE A 577 1.17 2.27 -19.48
CA ILE A 577 0.54 3.52 -19.95
C ILE A 577 1.54 4.37 -20.74
N SER A 578 2.84 4.31 -20.40
CA SER A 578 3.90 4.98 -21.15
C SER A 578 4.13 4.35 -22.54
N VAL A 579 3.85 3.06 -22.73
CA VAL A 579 3.82 2.41 -24.05
C VAL A 579 2.56 2.83 -24.82
N ILE A 580 1.38 2.80 -24.17
CA ILE A 580 0.12 3.27 -24.79
C ILE A 580 0.26 4.73 -25.24
N ALA A 581 0.96 5.58 -24.47
CA ALA A 581 1.23 6.97 -24.83
C ALA A 581 1.99 7.11 -26.15
N VAL A 582 2.91 6.19 -26.48
CA VAL A 582 3.60 6.21 -27.78
C VAL A 582 2.58 6.02 -28.90
N MET A 583 1.72 5.01 -28.78
CA MET A 583 0.67 4.72 -29.76
C MET A 583 -0.28 5.91 -29.92
N THR A 584 -0.75 6.48 -28.80
CA THR A 584 -1.69 7.61 -28.81
C THR A 584 -1.10 8.84 -29.46
N ASN A 585 0.13 9.24 -29.09
CA ASN A 585 0.75 10.44 -29.67
C ASN A 585 1.11 10.25 -31.15
N CYS A 586 1.58 9.06 -31.55
CA CYS A 586 1.85 8.79 -32.97
C CYS A 586 0.56 8.87 -33.80
N ALA A 587 -0.54 8.31 -33.30
CA ALA A 587 -1.84 8.37 -33.96
C ALA A 587 -2.41 9.80 -34.01
N LEU A 588 -2.26 10.61 -32.95
CA LEU A 588 -2.66 12.03 -32.94
C LEU A 588 -1.89 12.85 -33.99
N ILE A 589 -0.57 12.66 -34.07
CA ILE A 589 0.28 13.30 -35.08
C ILE A 589 -0.15 12.84 -36.48
N ALA A 590 -0.42 11.55 -36.65
CA ALA A 590 -0.82 10.96 -37.92
C ALA A 590 -2.12 11.51 -38.49
N MET A 591 -3.07 11.80 -37.61
CA MET A 591 -4.41 12.21 -37.99
C MET A 591 -4.52 13.72 -38.23
N ASN A 592 -3.50 14.49 -37.83
CA ASN A 592 -3.47 15.93 -38.01
C ASN A 592 -3.48 16.31 -39.51
N PRO A 593 -4.44 17.13 -39.96
CA PRO A 593 -4.55 17.56 -41.36
C PRO A 593 -3.28 18.24 -41.90
N GLU A 594 -2.52 18.93 -41.05
CA GLU A 594 -1.28 19.57 -41.47
C GLU A 594 -0.16 18.55 -41.74
N VAL A 595 -0.06 17.42 -41.02
CA VAL A 595 0.93 16.37 -41.30
C VAL A 595 0.60 15.70 -42.61
N LYS A 596 -0.69 15.43 -42.83
CA LYS A 596 -1.16 14.80 -44.07
C LYS A 596 -0.81 15.63 -45.32
N LYS A 597 -0.73 16.96 -45.21
CA LYS A 597 -0.31 17.84 -46.31
C LYS A 597 1.19 17.75 -46.66
N LEU A 598 2.01 17.24 -45.74
CA LEU A 598 3.46 17.09 -45.95
C LEU A 598 3.84 15.77 -46.59
N LEU A 599 2.96 14.79 -46.45
CA LEU A 599 3.11 13.52 -47.12
C LEU A 599 2.84 13.71 -48.62
N PRO A 600 3.59 13.02 -49.49
CA PRO A 600 3.35 13.08 -50.92
C PRO A 600 1.89 12.74 -51.26
N SER A 601 1.28 13.55 -52.13
CA SER A 601 -0.16 13.48 -52.45
C SER A 601 -0.59 12.19 -53.15
N ASP A 602 0.37 11.41 -53.65
CA ASP A 602 0.23 10.11 -54.29
C ASP A 602 0.22 8.92 -53.32
N LEU A 603 0.45 9.14 -52.02
CA LEU A 603 0.35 8.05 -51.04
C LEU A 603 -1.10 7.62 -50.82
N SER A 604 -1.33 6.31 -50.92
CA SER A 604 -2.58 5.69 -50.46
C SER A 604 -2.74 5.85 -48.94
N ALA A 605 -3.99 5.82 -48.45
CA ALA A 605 -4.27 5.82 -47.01
C ALA A 605 -3.54 4.69 -46.25
N VAL A 606 -3.33 3.54 -46.91
CA VAL A 606 -2.57 2.41 -46.35
C VAL A 606 -1.09 2.76 -46.18
N ASN A 607 -0.47 3.39 -47.18
CA ASN A 607 0.93 3.80 -47.11
C ASN A 607 1.15 4.85 -46.01
N ILE A 608 0.20 5.75 -45.82
CA ILE A 608 0.21 6.74 -44.73
C ILE A 608 0.23 6.03 -43.36
N VAL A 609 -0.64 5.04 -43.16
CA VAL A 609 -0.66 4.25 -41.91
C VAL A 609 0.67 3.50 -41.71
N ILE A 610 1.23 2.90 -42.76
CA ILE A 610 2.52 2.19 -42.68
C ILE A 610 3.65 3.13 -42.21
N VAL A 611 3.71 4.36 -42.75
CA VAL A 611 4.72 5.35 -42.33
C VAL A 611 4.59 5.66 -40.84
N PHE A 612 3.36 5.83 -40.33
CA PHE A 612 3.16 6.12 -38.92
C PHE A 612 3.45 4.94 -38.00
N VAL A 613 3.09 3.72 -38.41
CA VAL A 613 3.46 2.50 -37.69
C VAL A 613 4.99 2.35 -37.66
N ALA A 614 5.70 2.69 -38.74
CA ALA A 614 7.16 2.67 -38.76
C ALA A 614 7.76 3.70 -37.78
N VAL A 615 7.24 4.93 -37.73
CA VAL A 615 7.65 5.95 -36.75
C VAL A 615 7.40 5.49 -35.31
N GLU A 616 6.23 4.91 -35.06
CA GLU A 616 5.86 4.34 -33.76
C GLU A 616 6.85 3.24 -33.34
N HIS A 617 7.18 2.30 -34.22
CA HIS A 617 8.17 1.24 -33.94
C HIS A 617 9.57 1.79 -33.71
N ILE A 618 9.98 2.87 -34.40
CA ILE A 618 11.26 3.55 -34.14
C ILE A 618 11.27 4.14 -32.73
N ILE A 619 10.20 4.83 -32.32
CA ILE A 619 10.10 5.41 -30.97
C ILE A 619 10.07 4.31 -29.91
N LEU A 620 9.35 3.21 -30.14
CA LEU A 620 9.36 2.05 -29.24
C LEU A 620 10.75 1.40 -29.16
N ALA A 621 11.47 1.27 -30.27
CA ALA A 621 12.84 0.76 -30.28
C ALA A 621 13.78 1.67 -29.48
N ILE A 622 13.67 3.00 -29.64
CA ILE A 622 14.42 3.98 -28.83
C ILE A 622 14.08 3.83 -27.35
N LYS A 623 12.79 3.69 -27.01
CA LYS A 623 12.33 3.48 -25.63
C LYS A 623 12.96 2.22 -25.02
N VAL A 624 12.92 1.10 -25.73
CA VAL A 624 13.56 -0.15 -25.28
C VAL A 624 15.07 0.00 -25.14
N ALA A 625 15.73 0.69 -26.08
CA ALA A 625 17.16 0.95 -26.01
C ALA A 625 17.52 1.82 -24.79
N VAL A 626 16.76 2.87 -24.50
CA VAL A 626 16.95 3.72 -23.32
C VAL A 626 16.74 2.91 -22.03
N ALA A 627 15.69 2.10 -21.96
CA ALA A 627 15.44 1.22 -20.82
C ALA A 627 16.57 0.22 -20.59
N TYR A 628 17.12 -0.35 -21.67
CA TYR A 628 18.26 -1.26 -21.56
C TYR A 628 19.55 -0.56 -21.14
N CYS A 629 19.78 0.69 -21.58
CA CYS A 629 20.98 1.46 -21.27
C CYS A 629 21.04 1.96 -19.82
N ILE A 630 19.90 2.04 -19.13
CA ILE A 630 19.80 2.52 -17.75
C ILE A 630 19.61 1.29 -16.84
N PRO A 631 20.65 0.79 -16.15
CA PRO A 631 20.49 -0.42 -15.34
C PRO A 631 19.53 -0.17 -14.17
N ASP A 632 18.65 -1.11 -13.85
CA ASP A 632 17.65 -0.94 -12.76
C ASP A 632 18.27 -0.70 -11.38
N THR A 633 19.50 -1.16 -11.15
CA THR A 633 20.20 -1.03 -9.87
C THR A 633 21.49 -0.20 -10.04
N PRO A 634 21.78 0.73 -9.12
CA PRO A 634 23.07 1.44 -9.11
C PRO A 634 24.24 0.47 -8.89
N LYS A 635 25.39 0.74 -9.52
CA LYS A 635 26.57 -0.14 -9.46
C LYS A 635 27.05 -0.38 -8.03
N TRP A 636 26.99 0.63 -7.17
CA TRP A 636 27.40 0.49 -5.78
C TRP A 636 26.47 -0.44 -4.99
N VAL A 637 25.14 -0.37 -5.22
CA VAL A 637 24.17 -1.30 -4.62
C VAL A 637 24.45 -2.73 -5.08
N GLU A 638 24.68 -2.93 -6.37
CA GLU A 638 25.02 -4.24 -6.95
C GLU A 638 26.29 -4.83 -6.32
N ILE A 639 27.34 -4.02 -6.15
CA ILE A 639 28.59 -4.42 -5.49
C ILE A 639 28.32 -4.82 -4.03
N GLU A 640 27.49 -4.06 -3.31
CA GLU A 640 27.18 -4.37 -1.92
C GLU A 640 26.33 -5.62 -1.74
N LEU A 641 25.31 -5.82 -2.58
CA LEU A 641 24.55 -7.07 -2.62
C LEU A 641 25.46 -8.26 -2.94
N ALA A 642 26.40 -8.11 -3.88
CA ALA A 642 27.37 -9.14 -4.21
C ALA A 642 28.32 -9.45 -3.03
N LYS A 643 28.78 -8.42 -2.29
CA LYS A 643 29.58 -8.61 -1.07
C LYS A 643 28.80 -9.37 0.01
N ILE A 644 27.53 -9.02 0.24
CA ILE A 644 26.66 -9.72 1.18
C ILE A 644 26.52 -11.19 0.78
N ALA A 645 26.15 -11.47 -0.48
CA ALA A 645 26.01 -12.83 -0.99
C ALA A 645 27.33 -13.65 -0.88
N TYR A 646 28.47 -13.01 -1.15
CA TYR A 646 29.78 -13.64 -1.02
C TYR A 646 30.12 -13.99 0.44
N LYS A 647 29.88 -13.08 1.39
CA LYS A 647 30.06 -13.34 2.83
C LYS A 647 29.16 -14.50 3.30
N SER A 648 27.88 -14.52 2.90
CA SER A 648 26.96 -15.62 3.23
C SER A 648 27.46 -16.97 2.69
N LYS A 649 28.00 -16.99 1.47
CA LYS A 649 28.61 -18.18 0.87
C LYS A 649 29.85 -18.64 1.66
N GLN A 650 30.73 -17.72 2.06
CA GLN A 650 31.91 -18.04 2.88
C GLN A 650 31.52 -18.59 4.25
N ALA A 651 30.53 -17.99 4.92
CA ALA A 651 30.02 -18.47 6.20
C ALA A 651 29.47 -19.90 6.10
N LEU A 652 28.71 -20.20 5.03
CA LEU A 652 28.23 -21.55 4.76
C LEU A 652 29.38 -22.54 4.50
N GLN A 653 30.42 -22.13 3.76
CA GLN A 653 31.60 -22.96 3.53
C GLN A 653 32.36 -23.25 4.82
N HIS A 654 32.53 -22.25 5.68
CA HIS A 654 33.16 -22.41 6.99
C HIS A 654 32.38 -23.41 7.85
N LYS A 655 31.05 -23.24 7.95
CA LYS A 655 30.17 -24.16 8.69
C LYS A 655 30.24 -25.59 8.14
N ARG A 656 30.34 -25.76 6.81
CA ARG A 656 30.54 -27.08 6.19
C ARG A 656 31.90 -27.67 6.52
N LEU A 657 32.96 -26.86 6.54
CA LEU A 657 34.30 -27.31 6.91
C LEU A 657 34.36 -27.74 8.38
N GLU A 658 33.77 -26.96 9.28
CA GLU A 658 33.64 -27.32 10.70
C GLU A 658 32.86 -28.61 10.87
N ALA A 659 31.69 -28.73 10.23
CA ALA A 659 30.91 -29.96 10.25
C ALA A 659 31.70 -31.16 9.70
N ALA A 660 32.50 -30.97 8.64
CA ALA A 660 33.37 -32.01 8.10
C ALA A 660 34.47 -32.42 9.10
N LYS A 661 35.09 -31.46 9.81
CA LYS A 661 36.06 -31.75 10.88
C LYS A 661 35.41 -32.53 12.03
N THR A 662 34.23 -32.12 12.48
CA THR A 662 33.49 -32.83 13.53
C THR A 662 33.10 -34.25 13.10
N ASN A 663 32.63 -34.42 11.86
CA ASN A 663 32.28 -35.72 11.32
C ASN A 663 33.52 -36.62 11.14
N HIS A 664 34.64 -36.06 10.70
CA HIS A 664 35.91 -36.78 10.60
C HIS A 664 36.39 -37.28 11.97
N LYS A 665 36.31 -36.43 13.01
CA LYS A 665 36.64 -36.82 14.39
C LYS A 665 35.72 -37.93 14.89
N LYS A 666 34.40 -37.81 14.72
CA LYS A 666 33.43 -38.88 15.07
C LYS A 666 33.75 -40.20 14.37
N LEU A 667 34.15 -40.15 13.10
CA LEU A 667 34.51 -41.34 12.32
C LEU A 667 35.79 -41.98 12.87
N GLN A 668 36.81 -41.18 13.21
CA GLN A 668 38.04 -41.67 13.84
C GLN A 668 37.77 -42.32 15.20
N ASP A 669 36.93 -41.70 16.04
CA ASP A 669 36.53 -42.23 17.34
C ASP A 669 35.74 -43.55 17.20
N MET A 670 34.87 -43.66 16.19
CA MET A 670 34.19 -44.92 15.88
C MET A 670 35.17 -46.01 15.43
N ILE A 671 36.10 -45.68 14.52
CA ILE A 671 37.08 -46.64 14.03
C ILE A 671 37.95 -47.13 15.20
N SER A 672 38.43 -46.23 16.07
CA SER A 672 39.24 -46.62 17.23
C SER A 672 38.47 -47.53 18.19
N HIS A 673 37.19 -47.23 18.46
CA HIS A 673 36.31 -48.09 19.28
C HIS A 673 36.07 -49.47 18.68
N VAL A 674 35.85 -49.56 17.37
CA VAL A 674 35.67 -50.85 16.69
C VAL A 674 36.98 -51.65 16.71
N THR A 675 38.11 -50.97 16.52
CA THR A 675 39.43 -51.62 16.51
C THR A 675 39.85 -52.11 17.89
N SER A 676 39.51 -51.38 18.97
CA SER A 676 39.76 -51.81 20.35
C SER A 676 38.88 -53.01 20.72
N ARG A 677 37.60 -52.98 20.37
CA ARG A 677 36.67 -54.08 20.61
C ARG A 677 37.06 -55.36 19.87
N ALA A 678 37.51 -55.24 18.62
CA ALA A 678 38.03 -56.37 17.84
C ALA A 678 39.36 -56.93 18.38
N LYS A 679 40.13 -56.15 19.15
CA LYS A 679 41.32 -56.64 19.87
C LYS A 679 40.93 -57.34 21.18
N GLU A 680 39.94 -56.84 21.91
CA GLU A 680 39.40 -57.48 23.11
C GLU A 680 38.73 -58.82 22.80
N GLU A 681 38.06 -58.98 21.65
CA GLU A 681 37.46 -60.25 21.22
C GLU A 681 38.48 -61.30 20.71
N LYS A 682 39.75 -60.92 20.54
CA LYS A 682 40.85 -61.81 20.08
C LYS A 682 41.80 -62.27 21.19
N ILE A 683 41.64 -61.74 22.41
CA ILE A 683 42.35 -62.14 23.63
C ILE A 683 41.41 -63.03 24.42
#